data_AF-A0A5C5VHZ1-F1
#
_entry.id   AF-A0A5C5VHZ1-F1
#
_cell.length_a   1.000
_cell.length_b   1.000
_cell.length_c   1.000
_cell.angle_alpha   90.00
_cell.angle_beta   90.00
_cell.angle_gamma   90.00
#
_symmetry.space_group_name_H-M   'P 1'
#
loop_
_entity.id
_entity.type
_entity.pdbx_description
1 polymer ?
#
loop_
_entity_poly.entity_id
_entity_poly.type
_entity_poly.pdbx_seq_one_letter_code
_entity_poly.pdbx_strand_id
1 'polypeptide(L)'
;MHRAGHLGTAGLLVGLLLGGVPLGVPAAHADPITDHFPEAANSGCMKCHAGVELIREPDSPMMQQIMTLGAAEGDPAGCVICHGGDPSETADKAVAHGGDFYPAPGSPWINEHTCGRCHAEHVDVQWTSLMMTEAGKIQGVAWAFGSLTGYQHKWGNYAVENPTDPADRLGTPEYRAYMARLKQLEPNVFVDKHEPLPDAPAKEELARLHEDPSLAAFTYLRQECQRCHHAVKGRQKRGDYRGMGCASCHTPYGNEGFYEGGDPTIDRTAPGHMLVHSLQGTRDAQVTVHEKTYSGIPVETCTTCHDRGKRIGVSFQGLMETPYHSPFAADGGPQPALHTKHYIAMEQDIHYQKGMTCQDCHTSIDVHSDGFLAAANLAAVQIECADCHGTPEKFPWELPLGYMDEFAMAPADGGPRGVAQEQLPHTLQGDPVDARDGFLLTARGNPYENVVRDGDQVIVHTAAGQDLRIKPLKTLIDEGAVSSRGVVAMKSVASHMEKMECYTCHSTWTPQCYGCHVKVDYSQKDKCPECAEDMQAFDWVAAGRKHQDEPDHRADRGEAGYDTVIPGKVSEQRSYLRWEEPMLGVNGEGRVTPLAPGCQPSVTIIGEDGKPVLVNHIFKVEPGLERSDDGQLAIDMSPVQPHTTTKNARTCESCHASAKALGLGIGGPRPWDEQRTVDLQAIDGTILPRQSQPQMEPVENLTHDWSQIVDAEGNQLATVGHHFQLSRAFNREEQLRISREGTCLSCHREIPYQSTAVNLLHHVAKYTGQLPKHRDEHDSLVHKILLLSAWGQVLGVLTVVCAVGGGAYWWRRRRAAG
;
A
#
# COMPACT_ATOMS: atom_id res chain seq x y z
N MET A 1 -47.47 14.83 30.24
CA MET A 1 -47.69 15.54 31.51
C MET A 1 -47.10 16.94 31.39
N HIS A 2 -47.84 17.93 31.90
CA HIS A 2 -47.76 19.38 31.65
C HIS A 2 -46.49 20.13 32.11
N ARG A 3 -46.16 21.21 31.37
CA ARG A 3 -46.09 22.66 31.76
C ARG A 3 -45.12 23.38 30.78
N ALA A 4 -45.45 24.33 29.90
CA ALA A 4 -46.12 25.65 30.01
C ALA A 4 -45.57 26.49 31.18
N GLY A 5 -45.03 27.71 31.06
CA GLY A 5 -44.81 28.70 29.98
C GLY A 5 -44.42 30.03 30.66
N HIS A 6 -43.89 31.03 29.96
CA HIS A 6 -44.14 32.44 30.29
C HIS A 6 -43.72 33.39 29.15
N LEU A 7 -44.68 34.20 28.71
CA LEU A 7 -44.56 35.37 27.85
C LEU A 7 -44.04 36.58 28.63
N GLY A 8 -43.38 37.51 27.91
CA GLY A 8 -43.27 38.92 28.28
C GLY A 8 -43.18 39.79 27.02
N THR A 9 -44.30 40.41 26.66
CA THR A 9 -44.45 41.40 25.58
C THR A 9 -44.30 42.83 26.14
N ALA A 10 -43.63 43.70 25.39
CA ALA A 10 -43.82 45.15 25.48
C ALA A 10 -43.67 45.74 24.07
N GLY A 11 -44.79 46.23 23.53
CA GLY A 11 -44.82 46.96 22.27
C GLY A 11 -44.71 48.46 22.50
N LEU A 12 -44.12 49.17 21.53
CA LEU A 12 -44.33 50.59 21.31
C LEU A 12 -44.57 50.82 19.81
N LEU A 13 -45.71 51.47 19.51
CA LEU A 13 -46.14 51.94 18.18
C LEU A 13 -45.25 53.10 17.68
N VAL A 14 -44.94 53.13 16.37
CA VAL A 14 -45.02 54.25 15.41
C VAL A 14 -44.90 53.59 14.02
N GLY A 15 -45.84 53.62 13.08
CA GLY A 15 -46.31 54.77 12.31
C GLY A 15 -45.98 54.52 10.83
N LEU A 16 -46.99 54.12 10.05
CA LEU A 16 -46.93 53.86 8.61
C LEU A 16 -46.58 55.15 7.83
N LEU A 17 -45.53 55.12 7.01
CA LEU A 17 -45.37 56.03 5.87
C LEU A 17 -44.76 55.26 4.69
N LEU A 18 -45.52 55.26 3.60
CA LEU A 18 -45.23 54.68 2.31
C LEU A 18 -44.01 55.35 1.65
N GLY A 19 -43.01 54.55 1.28
CA GLY A 19 -41.91 54.93 0.40
C GLY A 19 -41.44 53.71 -0.37
N GLY A 20 -41.77 53.64 -1.66
CA GLY A 20 -41.35 52.56 -2.54
C GLY A 20 -39.83 52.51 -2.66
N VAL A 21 -39.23 51.39 -2.28
CA VAL A 21 -37.86 51.02 -2.63
C VAL A 21 -37.94 50.27 -3.96
N PRO A 22 -37.19 50.66 -5.00
CA PRO A 22 -37.18 49.88 -6.23
C PRO A 22 -36.61 48.51 -5.92
N LEU A 23 -37.26 47.46 -6.42
CA LEU A 23 -36.72 46.11 -6.47
C LEU A 23 -35.34 46.19 -7.13
N GLY A 24 -34.29 46.11 -6.32
CA GLY A 24 -32.93 45.94 -6.79
C GLY A 24 -32.89 44.64 -7.58
N VAL A 25 -32.61 44.76 -8.88
CA VAL A 25 -32.16 43.65 -9.72
C VAL A 25 -31.04 42.95 -8.94
N PRO A 26 -31.08 41.62 -8.74
CA PRO A 26 -29.96 40.92 -8.14
C PRO A 26 -28.73 41.23 -9.00
N ALA A 27 -27.65 41.73 -8.38
CA ALA A 27 -26.39 41.88 -9.07
C ALA A 27 -26.09 40.54 -9.75
N ALA A 28 -25.91 40.56 -11.07
CA ALA A 28 -25.44 39.41 -11.80
C ALA A 28 -24.16 38.95 -11.07
N HIS A 29 -24.18 37.74 -10.52
CA HIS A 29 -22.92 37.16 -10.06
C HIS A 29 -22.02 37.14 -11.29
N ALA A 30 -20.87 37.78 -11.13
CA ALA A 30 -19.88 37.88 -12.17
C ALA A 30 -19.37 36.46 -12.47
N ASP A 31 -19.21 36.13 -13.75
CA ASP A 31 -18.93 34.76 -14.17
C ASP A 31 -17.46 34.42 -13.88
N PRO A 32 -17.15 33.31 -13.18
CA PRO A 32 -15.81 33.04 -12.67
C PRO A 32 -14.71 33.06 -13.74
N ILE A 33 -15.02 32.65 -14.97
CA ILE A 33 -14.05 32.63 -16.07
C ILE A 33 -13.89 34.04 -16.63
N THR A 34 -15.01 34.71 -16.95
CA THR A 34 -14.95 36.05 -17.60
C THR A 34 -14.41 37.15 -16.68
N ASP A 35 -14.48 36.96 -15.36
CA ASP A 35 -13.92 37.88 -14.37
C ASP A 35 -12.40 37.98 -14.46
N HIS A 36 -11.74 36.87 -14.79
CA HIS A 36 -10.29 36.81 -14.95
C HIS A 36 -9.85 36.87 -16.43
N PHE A 37 -10.70 36.38 -17.33
CA PHE A 37 -10.44 36.31 -18.77
C PHE A 37 -11.62 36.91 -19.55
N PRO A 38 -11.68 38.24 -19.71
CA PRO A 38 -12.83 38.91 -20.33
C PRO A 38 -13.16 38.42 -21.76
N GLU A 39 -12.16 37.96 -22.51
CA GLU A 39 -12.33 37.43 -23.86
C GLU A 39 -13.14 36.12 -23.90
N ALA A 40 -13.20 35.37 -22.80
CA ALA A 40 -13.98 34.14 -22.68
C ALA A 40 -15.48 34.37 -22.93
N ALA A 41 -15.99 35.59 -22.72
CA ALA A 41 -17.37 35.96 -23.03
C ALA A 41 -17.72 35.81 -24.54
N ASN A 42 -16.71 35.74 -25.40
CA ASN A 42 -16.85 35.53 -26.84
C ASN A 42 -16.90 34.05 -27.23
N SER A 43 -16.66 33.11 -26.30
CA SER A 43 -16.79 31.67 -26.55
C SER A 43 -18.25 31.29 -26.80
N GLY A 44 -18.49 30.40 -27.76
CA GLY A 44 -19.81 29.81 -27.98
C GLY A 44 -20.23 28.88 -26.85
N CYS A 45 -19.29 28.16 -26.21
CA CYS A 45 -19.56 27.30 -25.06
C CYS A 45 -20.21 28.09 -23.91
N MET A 46 -19.72 29.31 -23.67
CA MET A 46 -20.24 30.20 -22.63
C MET A 46 -21.66 30.72 -22.88
N LYS A 47 -22.22 30.56 -24.09
CA LYS A 47 -23.64 30.86 -24.35
C LYS A 47 -24.59 29.93 -23.61
N CYS A 48 -24.16 28.69 -23.38
CA CYS A 48 -24.94 27.65 -22.72
C CYS A 48 -24.39 27.28 -21.33
N HIS A 49 -23.10 27.54 -21.07
CA HIS A 49 -22.36 27.07 -19.88
C HIS A 49 -21.79 28.22 -19.03
N ALA A 50 -22.48 29.36 -18.94
CA ALA A 50 -22.10 30.42 -18.00
C ALA A 50 -22.16 29.92 -16.54
N GLY A 51 -21.20 30.34 -15.72
CA GLY A 51 -21.07 30.01 -14.31
C GLY A 51 -20.24 28.75 -14.01
N VAL A 52 -19.65 28.12 -15.03
CA VAL A 52 -18.69 27.02 -14.84
C VAL A 52 -17.46 27.54 -14.08
N GLU A 53 -16.91 26.71 -13.19
CA GLU A 53 -15.75 27.08 -12.38
C GLU A 53 -14.45 27.05 -13.20
N LEU A 54 -13.43 27.74 -12.70
CA LEU A 54 -12.07 27.60 -13.21
C LEU A 54 -11.47 26.25 -12.79
N ILE A 55 -10.90 25.52 -13.74
CA ILE A 55 -10.25 24.21 -13.50
C ILE A 55 -8.92 24.32 -12.71
N ARG A 56 -8.28 25.49 -12.76
CA ARG A 56 -7.01 25.87 -12.10
C ARG A 56 -7.05 27.35 -11.73
N GLU A 57 -6.15 27.79 -10.85
CA GLU A 57 -6.02 29.20 -10.49
C GLU A 57 -5.75 30.06 -11.74
N PRO A 58 -6.36 31.26 -11.85
CA PRO A 58 -6.28 32.07 -13.06
C PRO A 58 -4.86 32.42 -13.48
N ASP A 59 -3.97 32.69 -12.53
CA ASP A 59 -2.57 33.05 -12.76
C ASP A 59 -1.63 31.85 -12.91
N SER A 60 -2.13 30.63 -12.78
CA SER A 60 -1.32 29.43 -12.95
C SER A 60 -0.81 29.30 -14.41
N PRO A 61 0.42 28.82 -14.64
CA PRO A 61 0.94 28.60 -15.99
C PRO A 61 0.04 27.69 -16.83
N MET A 62 -0.52 26.65 -16.20
CA MET A 62 -1.46 25.72 -16.84
C MET A 62 -2.73 26.44 -17.32
N MET A 63 -3.36 27.27 -16.49
CA MET A 63 -4.57 27.99 -16.90
C MET A 63 -4.28 28.97 -18.04
N GLN A 64 -3.16 29.70 -17.97
CA GLN A 64 -2.75 30.61 -19.03
C GLN A 64 -2.52 29.88 -20.38
N GLN A 65 -1.91 28.69 -20.33
CA GLN A 65 -1.71 27.85 -21.50
C GLN A 65 -3.04 27.33 -22.06
N ILE A 66 -3.97 26.88 -21.21
CA ILE A 66 -5.31 26.42 -21.61
C ILE A 66 -6.05 27.55 -22.35
N MET A 67 -6.07 28.77 -21.79
CA MET A 67 -6.75 29.90 -22.42
C MET A 67 -6.11 30.30 -23.76
N THR A 68 -4.78 30.28 -23.83
CA THR A 68 -4.03 30.58 -25.06
C THR A 68 -4.35 29.58 -26.17
N LEU A 69 -4.30 28.28 -25.86
CA LEU A 69 -4.62 27.22 -26.81
C LEU A 69 -6.09 27.29 -27.22
N GLY A 70 -7.00 27.52 -26.26
CA GLY A 70 -8.43 27.61 -26.51
C GLY A 70 -8.75 28.73 -27.50
N ALA A 71 -8.21 29.93 -27.27
CA ALA A 71 -8.41 31.06 -28.16
C ALA A 71 -7.92 30.77 -29.60
N ALA A 72 -6.81 30.03 -29.73
CA ALA A 72 -6.31 29.59 -31.04
C ALA A 72 -7.24 28.61 -31.77
N GLU A 73 -8.06 27.86 -31.03
CA GLU A 73 -9.04 26.90 -31.54
C GLU A 73 -10.47 27.46 -31.60
N GLY A 74 -10.63 28.77 -31.42
CA GLY A 74 -11.93 29.46 -31.50
C GLY A 74 -12.76 29.39 -30.22
N ASP A 75 -12.18 28.92 -29.12
CA ASP A 75 -12.79 28.87 -27.79
C ASP A 75 -11.96 29.67 -26.77
N PRO A 76 -12.15 30.99 -26.66
CA PRO A 76 -11.43 31.81 -25.68
C PRO A 76 -11.78 31.48 -24.21
N ALA A 77 -12.71 30.55 -23.95
CA ALA A 77 -12.96 30.00 -22.61
C ALA A 77 -12.15 28.73 -22.30
N GLY A 78 -11.45 28.15 -23.29
CA GLY A 78 -10.54 27.03 -23.11
C GLY A 78 -11.18 25.66 -22.85
N CYS A 79 -12.51 25.54 -22.87
CA CYS A 79 -13.26 24.32 -22.64
C CYS A 79 -12.87 23.20 -23.61
N VAL A 80 -12.73 23.52 -24.90
CA VAL A 80 -12.44 22.54 -25.97
C VAL A 80 -11.05 21.90 -25.83
N ILE A 81 -10.14 22.50 -25.05
CA ILE A 81 -8.79 21.94 -24.83
C ILE A 81 -8.85 20.61 -24.11
N CYS A 82 -9.81 20.44 -23.20
CA CYS A 82 -10.03 19.19 -22.50
C CYS A 82 -11.26 18.46 -23.01
N HIS A 83 -12.35 19.18 -23.28
CA HIS A 83 -13.63 18.57 -23.59
C HIS A 83 -13.91 18.42 -25.09
N GLY A 84 -13.11 19.02 -25.97
CA GLY A 84 -13.40 19.08 -27.41
C GLY A 84 -14.79 19.66 -27.72
N GLY A 85 -15.42 19.19 -28.79
CA GLY A 85 -16.69 19.72 -29.32
C GLY A 85 -16.52 20.94 -30.24
N ASP A 86 -17.63 21.53 -30.68
CA ASP A 86 -17.66 22.69 -31.59
C ASP A 86 -17.99 23.98 -30.83
N PRO A 87 -16.99 24.87 -30.61
CA PRO A 87 -17.20 26.12 -29.87
C PRO A 87 -17.91 27.20 -30.70
N SER A 88 -18.19 26.95 -31.98
CA SER A 88 -18.94 27.87 -32.85
C SER A 88 -20.45 27.62 -32.85
N GLU A 89 -20.87 26.40 -32.49
CA GLU A 89 -22.27 26.03 -32.38
C GLU A 89 -22.86 26.47 -31.04
N THR A 90 -23.98 27.19 -31.08
CA THR A 90 -24.57 27.87 -29.90
C THR A 90 -26.06 27.61 -29.72
N ALA A 91 -26.68 26.85 -30.62
CA ALA A 91 -28.11 26.58 -30.66
C ALA A 91 -28.44 25.09 -30.53
N ASP A 92 -27.68 24.21 -31.19
CA ASP A 92 -27.93 22.76 -31.17
C ASP A 92 -26.94 22.01 -30.27
N LYS A 93 -27.46 21.47 -29.16
CA LYS A 93 -26.68 20.69 -28.19
C LYS A 93 -25.99 19.48 -28.81
N ALA A 94 -26.64 18.77 -29.74
CA ALA A 94 -26.11 17.55 -30.33
C ALA A 94 -24.99 17.85 -31.32
N VAL A 95 -25.07 18.99 -32.01
CA VAL A 95 -24.00 19.45 -32.91
C VAL A 95 -22.83 20.02 -32.10
N ALA A 96 -23.09 20.86 -31.09
CA ALA A 96 -22.05 21.42 -30.22
C ALA A 96 -21.23 20.35 -29.49
N HIS A 97 -21.87 19.25 -29.08
CA HIS A 97 -21.23 18.11 -28.43
C HIS A 97 -21.02 16.90 -29.38
N GLY A 98 -21.10 17.09 -30.70
CA GLY A 98 -20.95 16.00 -31.66
C GLY A 98 -19.49 15.64 -31.97
N GLY A 99 -19.24 14.40 -32.37
CA GLY A 99 -18.02 13.95 -33.07
C GLY A 99 -16.73 13.85 -32.25
N ASP A 100 -16.43 14.86 -31.43
CA ASP A 100 -15.16 15.03 -30.72
C ASP A 100 -15.35 15.61 -29.31
N PHE A 101 -16.51 15.40 -28.68
CA PHE A 101 -16.76 15.84 -27.29
C PHE A 101 -16.43 14.74 -26.28
N TYR A 102 -15.68 15.09 -25.23
CA TYR A 102 -15.19 14.17 -24.20
C TYR A 102 -15.80 14.52 -22.83
N PRO A 103 -16.88 13.86 -22.39
CA PRO A 103 -17.48 14.11 -21.08
C PRO A 103 -16.61 13.63 -19.90
N ALA A 104 -15.65 12.73 -20.15
CA ALA A 104 -14.64 12.29 -19.19
C ALA A 104 -13.23 12.49 -19.78
N PRO A 105 -12.71 13.73 -19.80
CA PRO A 105 -11.50 14.09 -20.53
C PRO A 105 -10.21 13.49 -19.94
N GLY A 106 -10.24 12.96 -18.71
CA GLY A 106 -9.10 12.25 -18.12
C GLY A 106 -9.01 10.77 -18.48
N SER A 107 -9.96 10.23 -19.25
CA SER A 107 -9.99 8.82 -19.65
C SER A 107 -8.71 8.42 -20.42
N PRO A 108 -8.07 7.28 -20.11
CA PRO A 108 -6.83 6.87 -20.78
C PRO A 108 -7.05 6.54 -22.26
N TRP A 109 -8.29 6.41 -22.69
CA TRP A 109 -8.69 6.08 -24.07
C TRP A 109 -8.79 7.29 -25.00
N ILE A 110 -8.70 8.50 -24.45
CA ILE A 110 -8.75 9.77 -25.21
C ILE A 110 -7.69 10.77 -24.73
N ASN A 111 -6.94 10.47 -23.68
CA ASN A 111 -6.12 11.48 -23.03
C ASN A 111 -4.92 11.95 -23.85
N GLU A 112 -4.55 11.23 -24.91
CA GLU A 112 -3.63 11.73 -25.95
C GLU A 112 -4.14 13.05 -26.59
N HIS A 113 -5.46 13.22 -26.69
CA HIS A 113 -6.11 14.40 -27.25
C HIS A 113 -6.46 15.47 -26.20
N THR A 114 -6.25 15.20 -24.92
CA THR A 114 -6.58 16.12 -23.81
C THR A 114 -5.32 16.45 -23.00
N CYS A 115 -4.99 15.62 -22.01
CA CYS A 115 -3.81 15.77 -21.15
C CYS A 115 -2.50 15.73 -21.95
N GLY A 116 -2.43 14.83 -22.95
CA GLY A 116 -1.25 14.58 -23.79
C GLY A 116 -0.85 15.76 -24.68
N ARG A 117 -1.74 16.74 -24.88
CA ARG A 117 -1.42 17.99 -25.56
C ARG A 117 -0.34 18.80 -24.83
N CYS A 118 -0.21 18.62 -23.51
CA CYS A 118 0.81 19.27 -22.68
C CYS A 118 1.73 18.26 -21.97
N HIS A 119 1.22 17.08 -21.62
CA HIS A 119 1.89 16.05 -20.82
C HIS A 119 2.07 14.73 -21.59
N ALA A 120 2.54 14.81 -22.84
CA ALA A 120 2.70 13.65 -23.72
C ALA A 120 3.50 12.51 -23.07
N GLU A 121 4.64 12.83 -22.44
CA GLU A 121 5.51 11.83 -21.80
C GLU A 121 4.80 11.03 -20.70
N HIS A 122 3.93 11.68 -19.90
CA HIS A 122 3.16 10.99 -18.85
C HIS A 122 2.01 10.15 -19.43
N VAL A 123 1.37 10.64 -20.50
CA VAL A 123 0.31 9.88 -21.19
C VAL A 123 0.88 8.64 -21.87
N ASP A 124 2.07 8.73 -22.46
CA ASP A 124 2.71 7.61 -23.15
C ASP A 124 3.06 6.47 -22.19
N VAL A 125 3.68 6.81 -21.05
CA VAL A 125 4.16 5.80 -20.08
C VAL A 125 3.07 5.23 -19.18
N GLN A 126 1.86 5.82 -19.14
CA GLN A 126 0.78 5.34 -18.29
C GLN A 126 0.43 3.86 -18.53
N TRP A 127 0.59 3.38 -19.77
CA TRP A 127 0.26 2.03 -20.18
C TRP A 127 1.19 0.97 -19.60
N THR A 128 2.42 1.36 -19.23
CA THR A 128 3.39 0.47 -18.57
C THR A 128 3.32 0.56 -17.04
N SER A 129 2.44 1.39 -16.47
CA SER A 129 2.25 1.49 -15.02
C SER A 129 1.59 0.25 -14.42
N LEU A 130 1.93 -0.07 -13.18
CA LEU A 130 1.31 -1.17 -12.43
C LEU A 130 -0.19 -0.93 -12.15
N MET A 131 -0.63 0.32 -12.09
CA MET A 131 -2.03 0.65 -11.91
C MET A 131 -2.84 0.46 -13.21
N MET A 132 -2.20 0.45 -14.37
CA MET A 132 -2.84 0.07 -15.63
C MET A 132 -2.80 -1.45 -15.83
N THR A 133 -1.62 -2.06 -15.66
CA THR A 133 -1.41 -3.48 -15.97
C THR A 133 -1.96 -4.43 -14.90
N GLU A 134 -1.88 -4.02 -13.63
CA GLU A 134 -2.18 -4.82 -12.43
C GLU A 134 -1.47 -6.19 -12.39
N ALA A 135 -0.36 -6.33 -13.10
CA ALA A 135 0.29 -7.62 -13.38
C ALA A 135 0.70 -8.39 -12.14
N GLY A 136 1.21 -7.71 -11.10
CA GLY A 136 1.55 -8.37 -9.83
C GLY A 136 0.34 -8.96 -9.12
N LYS A 137 -0.84 -8.31 -9.22
CA LYS A 137 -2.09 -8.83 -8.66
C LYS A 137 -2.60 -10.03 -9.45
N ILE A 138 -2.51 -9.96 -10.79
CA ILE A 138 -2.85 -11.05 -11.69
C ILE A 138 -1.98 -12.27 -11.39
N GLN A 139 -0.67 -12.07 -11.31
CA GLN A 139 0.28 -13.12 -10.96
C GLN A 139 -0.03 -13.73 -9.59
N GLY A 140 -0.41 -12.94 -8.59
CA GLY A 140 -0.76 -13.45 -7.26
C GLY A 140 -1.96 -14.41 -7.26
N VAL A 141 -2.98 -14.16 -8.07
CA VAL A 141 -4.13 -15.09 -8.18
C VAL A 141 -3.76 -16.29 -9.05
N ALA A 142 -3.06 -16.08 -10.16
CA ALA A 142 -2.57 -17.18 -11.00
C ALA A 142 -1.65 -18.13 -10.21
N TRP A 143 -0.84 -17.57 -9.31
CA TRP A 143 -0.05 -18.34 -8.35
C TRP A 143 -0.93 -19.16 -7.43
N ALA A 144 -1.90 -18.51 -6.77
CA ALA A 144 -2.77 -19.13 -5.79
C ALA A 144 -3.70 -20.22 -6.35
N PHE A 145 -3.94 -20.22 -7.67
CA PHE A 145 -4.70 -21.25 -8.39
C PHE A 145 -3.76 -22.27 -9.07
N GLY A 146 -2.63 -22.59 -8.44
CA GLY A 146 -1.73 -23.65 -8.88
C GLY A 146 -0.59 -23.19 -9.78
N SER A 147 -0.17 -21.93 -9.68
CA SER A 147 0.99 -21.39 -10.42
C SER A 147 0.85 -21.54 -11.95
N LEU A 148 -0.26 -21.02 -12.49
CA LEU A 148 -0.65 -21.16 -13.91
C LEU A 148 0.44 -20.75 -14.92
N THR A 149 1.39 -19.91 -14.51
CA THR A 149 2.51 -19.41 -15.34
C THR A 149 3.88 -19.62 -14.70
N GLY A 150 3.99 -20.43 -13.64
CA GLY A 150 5.22 -20.49 -12.86
C GLY A 150 5.56 -19.11 -12.27
N TYR A 151 6.86 -18.78 -12.26
CA TYR A 151 7.34 -17.44 -11.91
C TYR A 151 7.15 -16.39 -13.03
N GLN A 152 6.60 -16.74 -14.20
CA GLN A 152 6.49 -15.78 -15.31
C GLN A 152 5.29 -14.85 -15.12
N HIS A 153 5.56 -13.56 -14.91
CA HIS A 153 4.54 -12.52 -14.90
C HIS A 153 4.06 -12.20 -16.31
N LYS A 154 3.25 -13.12 -16.85
CA LYS A 154 2.88 -13.17 -18.25
C LYS A 154 1.79 -12.17 -18.63
N TRP A 155 0.85 -11.92 -17.72
CA TRP A 155 -0.41 -11.25 -18.03
C TRP A 155 -0.52 -9.86 -17.40
N GLY A 156 -1.11 -8.94 -18.15
CA GLY A 156 -1.63 -7.66 -17.67
C GLY A 156 -3.10 -7.51 -18.09
N ASN A 157 -3.79 -6.47 -17.62
CA ASN A 157 -5.17 -6.19 -18.07
C ASN A 157 -5.25 -6.02 -19.60
N TYR A 158 -4.21 -5.46 -20.20
CA TYR A 158 -4.07 -5.20 -21.64
C TYR A 158 -2.73 -5.74 -22.14
N ALA A 159 -2.66 -5.98 -23.45
CA ALA A 159 -1.41 -6.26 -24.13
C ALA A 159 -0.57 -4.97 -24.18
N VAL A 160 0.66 -5.02 -23.66
CA VAL A 160 1.59 -3.88 -23.64
C VAL A 160 3.00 -4.42 -23.83
N GLU A 161 3.83 -3.74 -24.62
CA GLU A 161 5.24 -4.07 -24.82
C GLU A 161 6.11 -2.86 -24.48
N ASN A 162 7.30 -3.12 -23.95
CA ASN A 162 8.27 -2.07 -23.71
C ASN A 162 8.78 -1.45 -25.03
N PRO A 163 9.24 -0.18 -24.98
CA PRO A 163 10.08 0.36 -26.04
C PRO A 163 11.30 -0.54 -26.31
N THR A 164 11.76 -0.53 -27.56
CA THR A 164 12.91 -1.36 -27.97
C THR A 164 14.25 -0.72 -27.61
N ASP A 165 14.31 0.61 -27.51
CA ASP A 165 15.51 1.34 -27.07
C ASP A 165 15.50 1.51 -25.54
N PRO A 166 16.46 0.94 -24.80
CA PRO A 166 16.59 1.17 -23.36
C PRO A 166 16.77 2.66 -22.96
N ALA A 167 17.19 3.52 -23.90
CA ALA A 167 17.30 4.95 -23.70
C ALA A 167 15.94 5.68 -23.67
N ASP A 168 14.84 5.01 -24.04
CA ASP A 168 13.48 5.55 -23.92
C ASP A 168 12.99 5.52 -22.46
N ARG A 169 13.65 4.78 -21.57
CA ARG A 169 13.28 4.71 -20.15
C ARG A 169 13.47 6.08 -19.50
N LEU A 170 12.43 6.63 -18.90
CA LEU A 170 12.52 7.90 -18.17
C LEU A 170 13.43 7.75 -16.94
N GLY A 171 14.28 8.75 -16.70
CA GLY A 171 15.22 8.75 -15.57
C GLY A 171 16.66 9.09 -15.96
N THR A 172 17.52 9.21 -14.96
CA THR A 172 18.95 9.51 -15.14
C THR A 172 19.71 8.36 -15.81
N PRO A 173 20.89 8.61 -16.41
CA PRO A 173 21.75 7.54 -16.91
C PRO A 173 22.09 6.49 -15.86
N GLU A 174 22.33 6.91 -14.62
CA GLU A 174 22.60 6.02 -13.47
C GLU A 174 21.39 5.14 -13.17
N TYR A 175 20.18 5.71 -13.18
CA TYR A 175 18.94 4.96 -13.00
C TYR A 175 18.73 3.93 -14.10
N ARG A 176 18.90 4.30 -15.37
CA ARG A 176 18.76 3.37 -16.50
C ARG A 176 19.73 2.20 -16.40
N ALA A 177 20.99 2.48 -16.05
CA ALA A 177 22.00 1.45 -15.84
C ALA A 177 21.62 0.52 -14.68
N TYR A 178 21.08 1.09 -13.60
CA TYR A 178 20.63 0.33 -12.44
C TYR A 178 19.43 -0.57 -12.77
N MET A 179 18.42 -0.06 -13.47
CA MET A 179 17.26 -0.85 -13.91
C MET A 179 17.66 -1.96 -14.90
N ALA A 180 18.65 -1.72 -15.76
CA ALA A 180 19.21 -2.76 -16.63
C ALA A 180 19.88 -3.89 -15.83
N ARG A 181 20.56 -3.57 -14.72
CA ARG A 181 21.08 -4.58 -13.78
C ARG A 181 19.93 -5.35 -13.13
N LEU A 182 18.91 -4.67 -12.60
CA LEU A 182 17.77 -5.35 -11.95
C LEU A 182 17.05 -6.29 -12.92
N LYS A 183 16.88 -5.90 -14.18
CA LYS A 183 16.32 -6.77 -15.22
C LYS A 183 17.13 -8.05 -15.44
N GLN A 184 18.46 -7.99 -15.34
CA GLN A 184 19.29 -9.18 -15.45
C GLN A 184 19.15 -10.10 -14.23
N LEU A 185 18.96 -9.53 -13.04
CA LEU A 185 18.77 -10.29 -11.81
C LEU A 185 17.38 -10.93 -11.72
N GLU A 186 16.35 -10.17 -12.11
CA GLU A 186 14.93 -10.53 -11.94
C GLU A 186 14.15 -10.37 -13.26
N PRO A 187 14.51 -11.13 -14.31
CA PRO A 187 13.92 -11.00 -15.65
C PRO A 187 12.43 -11.34 -15.71
N ASN A 188 11.92 -12.10 -14.73
CA ASN A 188 10.51 -12.42 -14.62
C ASN A 188 9.68 -11.28 -14.04
N VAL A 189 10.30 -10.32 -13.35
CA VAL A 189 9.62 -9.14 -12.78
C VAL A 189 9.75 -7.94 -13.70
N PHE A 190 10.94 -7.71 -14.26
CA PHE A 190 11.21 -6.64 -15.23
C PHE A 190 11.07 -7.18 -16.65
N VAL A 191 9.83 -7.51 -17.00
CA VAL A 191 9.52 -8.19 -18.27
C VAL A 191 9.54 -7.24 -19.46
N ASP A 192 9.61 -7.81 -20.66
CA ASP A 192 9.55 -7.06 -21.91
C ASP A 192 8.14 -6.78 -22.41
N LYS A 193 7.17 -7.61 -22.01
CA LYS A 193 5.79 -7.49 -22.45
C LYS A 193 4.81 -8.19 -21.53
N HIS A 194 3.55 -7.82 -21.67
CA HIS A 194 2.41 -8.54 -21.13
C HIS A 194 1.49 -9.00 -22.25
N GLU A 195 0.99 -10.23 -22.10
CA GLU A 195 -0.19 -10.69 -22.83
C GLU A 195 -1.46 -10.18 -22.13
N PRO A 196 -2.57 -9.97 -22.85
CA PRO A 196 -3.81 -9.56 -22.22
C PRO A 196 -4.33 -10.68 -21.32
N LEU A 197 -4.99 -10.30 -20.23
CA LEU A 197 -5.57 -11.24 -19.27
C LEU A 197 -6.52 -12.21 -20.00
N PRO A 198 -6.36 -13.53 -19.82
CA PRO A 198 -7.26 -14.52 -20.43
C PRO A 198 -8.71 -14.27 -20.07
N ASP A 199 -9.62 -14.70 -20.94
CA ASP A 199 -11.05 -14.60 -20.69
C ASP A 199 -11.49 -15.58 -19.60
N ALA A 200 -12.54 -15.19 -18.87
CA ALA A 200 -13.21 -16.09 -17.96
C ALA A 200 -13.95 -17.18 -18.76
N PRO A 201 -14.17 -18.38 -18.19
CA PRO A 201 -14.96 -19.42 -18.85
C PRO A 201 -16.32 -18.91 -19.30
N ALA A 202 -16.61 -19.04 -20.60
CA ALA A 202 -17.92 -18.71 -21.15
C ALA A 202 -18.98 -19.73 -20.74
N LYS A 203 -20.27 -19.42 -20.98
CA LYS A 203 -21.39 -20.29 -20.58
C LYS A 203 -21.30 -21.69 -21.22
N GLU A 204 -20.77 -21.77 -22.44
CA GLU A 204 -20.57 -23.01 -23.20
C GLU A 204 -19.38 -23.83 -22.69
N GLU A 205 -18.49 -23.22 -21.90
CA GLU A 205 -17.24 -23.80 -21.43
C GLU A 205 -17.29 -24.25 -19.96
N LEU A 206 -18.38 -23.98 -19.24
CA LEU A 206 -18.49 -24.25 -17.80
C LEU A 206 -18.25 -25.72 -17.43
N ALA A 207 -18.56 -26.66 -18.34
CA ALA A 207 -18.27 -28.08 -18.15
C ALA A 207 -16.77 -28.37 -17.96
N ARG A 208 -15.88 -27.55 -18.52
CA ARG A 208 -14.41 -27.69 -18.40
C ARG A 208 -13.93 -27.50 -16.97
N LEU A 209 -14.69 -26.82 -16.11
CA LEU A 209 -14.33 -26.63 -14.69
C LEU A 209 -14.22 -27.96 -13.93
N HIS A 210 -14.90 -29.01 -14.38
CA HIS A 210 -14.76 -30.35 -13.80
C HIS A 210 -13.41 -31.02 -14.13
N GLU A 211 -12.78 -30.63 -15.24
CA GLU A 211 -11.48 -31.14 -15.67
C GLU A 211 -10.35 -30.25 -15.17
N ASP A 212 -10.55 -28.93 -15.26
CA ASP A 212 -9.59 -27.91 -14.83
C ASP A 212 -10.31 -26.81 -14.02
N PRO A 213 -10.45 -27.01 -12.69
CA PRO A 213 -11.06 -26.01 -11.83
C PRO A 213 -10.23 -24.73 -11.69
N SER A 214 -8.94 -24.74 -12.09
CA SER A 214 -8.07 -23.58 -11.95
C SER A 214 -8.51 -22.41 -12.84
N LEU A 215 -9.26 -22.68 -13.92
CA LEU A 215 -9.84 -21.68 -14.82
C LEU A 215 -10.76 -20.67 -14.11
N ALA A 216 -11.30 -21.03 -12.93
CA ALA A 216 -12.08 -20.10 -12.11
C ALA A 216 -11.26 -18.89 -11.61
N ALA A 217 -9.92 -18.97 -11.66
CA ALA A 217 -9.03 -17.84 -11.40
C ALA A 217 -9.37 -16.62 -12.25
N PHE A 218 -9.72 -16.81 -13.53
CA PHE A 218 -9.99 -15.72 -14.46
C PHE A 218 -11.33 -15.02 -14.16
N THR A 219 -12.36 -15.77 -13.77
CA THR A 219 -13.61 -15.18 -13.25
C THR A 219 -13.34 -14.38 -11.98
N TYR A 220 -12.57 -14.95 -11.04
CA TYR A 220 -12.25 -14.28 -9.79
C TYR A 220 -11.47 -12.97 -10.00
N LEU A 221 -10.44 -13.00 -10.85
CA LEU A 221 -9.65 -11.84 -11.21
C LEU A 221 -10.53 -10.72 -11.78
N ARG A 222 -11.33 -11.04 -12.79
CA ARG A 222 -12.13 -10.09 -13.58
C ARG A 222 -13.25 -9.42 -12.80
N GLN A 223 -13.84 -10.09 -11.81
CA GLN A 223 -14.93 -9.54 -11.00
C GLN A 223 -14.45 -8.76 -9.77
N GLU A 224 -13.44 -9.28 -9.07
CA GLU A 224 -13.04 -8.73 -7.78
C GLU A 224 -11.73 -7.96 -7.86
N CYS A 225 -10.70 -8.53 -8.46
CA CYS A 225 -9.34 -8.01 -8.38
C CYS A 225 -9.09 -6.83 -9.32
N GLN A 226 -9.58 -6.90 -10.56
CA GLN A 226 -9.29 -5.94 -11.63
C GLN A 226 -10.27 -4.76 -11.71
N ARG A 227 -10.95 -4.42 -10.63
CA ARG A 227 -11.85 -3.25 -10.58
C ARG A 227 -11.12 -1.91 -10.43
N CYS A 228 -9.83 -1.97 -10.09
CA CYS A 228 -9.05 -0.82 -9.65
C CYS A 228 -8.18 -0.23 -10.76
N HIS A 229 -8.02 -0.91 -11.90
CA HIS A 229 -7.22 -0.35 -12.98
C HIS A 229 -7.78 0.97 -13.49
N HIS A 230 -6.88 1.80 -14.02
CA HIS A 230 -7.19 3.17 -14.44
C HIS A 230 -8.07 3.25 -15.69
N ALA A 231 -8.29 2.17 -16.43
CA ALA A 231 -9.11 2.17 -17.62
C ALA A 231 -10.62 2.00 -17.37
N VAL A 232 -11.05 1.94 -16.11
CA VAL A 232 -12.46 1.99 -15.65
C VAL A 232 -12.60 2.89 -14.41
N LYS A 233 -13.82 3.29 -14.05
CA LYS A 233 -14.15 4.08 -12.84
C LYS A 233 -14.35 3.23 -11.58
N GLY A 234 -14.42 1.91 -11.72
CA GLY A 234 -14.65 0.98 -10.62
C GLY A 234 -16.09 1.01 -10.06
N ARG A 235 -16.30 0.55 -8.82
CA ARG A 235 -17.62 0.20 -8.27
C ARG A 235 -18.58 1.36 -8.03
N GLN A 236 -18.09 2.61 -7.98
CA GLN A 236 -18.89 3.81 -7.70
C GLN A 236 -19.80 3.64 -6.46
N LYS A 237 -19.21 3.20 -5.34
CA LYS A 237 -19.84 3.09 -4.02
C LYS A 237 -19.23 4.14 -3.08
N ARG A 238 -19.80 4.28 -1.88
CA ARG A 238 -19.25 5.15 -0.83
C ARG A 238 -17.77 4.81 -0.55
N GLY A 239 -16.90 5.78 -0.79
CA GLY A 239 -15.44 5.66 -0.73
C GLY A 239 -14.76 5.28 -2.05
N ASP A 240 -15.48 4.78 -3.05
CA ASP A 240 -14.91 4.26 -4.31
C ASP A 240 -15.16 5.20 -5.51
N TYR A 241 -15.66 6.41 -5.27
CA TYR A 241 -15.90 7.39 -6.34
C TYR A 241 -14.59 7.98 -6.84
N ARG A 242 -14.38 7.87 -8.15
CA ARG A 242 -13.23 8.41 -8.88
C ARG A 242 -13.53 8.54 -10.38
N GLY A 243 -12.68 9.28 -11.09
CA GLY A 243 -12.60 9.27 -12.55
C GLY A 243 -11.84 8.05 -13.11
N MET A 244 -11.59 8.07 -14.42
CA MET A 244 -10.69 7.15 -15.13
C MET A 244 -9.39 7.86 -15.51
N GLY A 245 -8.33 7.09 -15.76
CA GLY A 245 -7.04 7.58 -16.23
C GLY A 245 -6.49 8.66 -15.31
N CYS A 246 -6.05 9.78 -15.88
CA CYS A 246 -5.51 10.92 -15.12
C CYS A 246 -6.52 11.44 -14.08
N ALA A 247 -7.83 11.43 -14.41
CA ALA A 247 -8.89 11.93 -13.52
C ALA A 247 -9.17 11.01 -12.33
N SER A 248 -8.62 9.79 -12.27
CA SER A 248 -8.74 8.98 -11.04
C SER A 248 -7.95 9.56 -9.87
N CYS A 249 -6.90 10.33 -10.17
CA CYS A 249 -5.99 10.90 -9.18
C CYS A 249 -6.05 12.43 -9.17
N HIS A 250 -6.16 13.06 -10.33
CA HIS A 250 -6.10 14.52 -10.47
C HIS A 250 -7.45 15.22 -10.33
N THR A 251 -8.55 14.49 -10.16
CA THR A 251 -9.87 15.08 -9.88
C THR A 251 -10.30 14.73 -8.46
N PRO A 252 -10.67 15.71 -7.62
CA PRO A 252 -11.04 15.45 -6.24
C PRO A 252 -12.45 14.86 -6.13
N TYR A 253 -12.60 13.81 -5.33
CA TYR A 253 -13.89 13.19 -5.01
C TYR A 253 -14.07 13.11 -3.49
N GLY A 254 -15.28 13.40 -3.01
CA GLY A 254 -15.68 13.08 -1.65
C GLY A 254 -16.10 11.60 -1.53
N ASN A 255 -16.00 11.04 -0.31
CA ASN A 255 -16.44 9.66 -0.05
C ASN A 255 -17.91 9.41 -0.40
N GLU A 256 -18.76 10.43 -0.32
CA GLU A 256 -20.19 10.35 -0.66
C GLU A 256 -20.45 10.59 -2.15
N GLY A 257 -19.46 11.12 -2.90
CA GLY A 257 -19.52 11.29 -4.36
C GLY A 257 -20.42 12.42 -4.84
N PHE A 258 -20.67 13.45 -4.02
CA PHE A 258 -21.48 14.61 -4.41
C PHE A 258 -20.63 15.79 -4.89
N TYR A 259 -21.19 16.56 -5.81
CA TYR A 259 -20.66 17.84 -6.23
C TYR A 259 -21.07 18.94 -5.25
N GLU A 260 -20.09 19.71 -4.78
CA GLU A 260 -20.25 20.78 -3.77
C GLU A 260 -19.77 22.15 -4.28
N GLY A 261 -19.30 22.23 -5.54
CA GLY A 261 -18.82 23.47 -6.17
C GLY A 261 -19.92 24.39 -6.73
N GLY A 262 -19.47 25.45 -7.41
CA GLY A 262 -20.28 26.52 -7.98
C GLY A 262 -20.90 26.25 -9.36
N ASP A 263 -20.41 25.26 -10.11
CA ASP A 263 -20.82 24.93 -11.47
C ASP A 263 -22.34 24.60 -11.51
N PRO A 264 -23.14 25.32 -12.32
CA PRO A 264 -24.58 25.12 -12.43
C PRO A 264 -24.96 23.91 -13.31
N THR A 265 -24.00 23.32 -14.02
CA THR A 265 -24.23 22.25 -14.99
C THR A 265 -24.12 20.85 -14.38
N ILE A 266 -23.66 20.75 -13.13
CA ILE A 266 -23.44 19.49 -12.41
C ILE A 266 -24.54 19.30 -11.34
N ASP A 267 -25.10 18.09 -11.28
CA ASP A 267 -26.12 17.73 -10.30
C ASP A 267 -25.53 17.62 -8.89
N ARG A 268 -26.03 18.42 -7.95
CA ARG A 268 -25.61 18.45 -6.54
C ARG A 268 -26.35 17.44 -5.66
N THR A 269 -27.34 16.75 -6.22
CA THR A 269 -28.25 15.86 -5.50
C THR A 269 -28.05 14.39 -5.84
N ALA A 270 -27.23 14.09 -6.85
CA ALA A 270 -26.85 12.75 -7.24
C ALA A 270 -25.40 12.44 -6.84
N PRO A 271 -25.10 11.21 -6.40
CA PRO A 271 -23.74 10.76 -6.22
C PRO A 271 -23.08 10.39 -7.56
N GLY A 272 -21.76 10.21 -7.57
CA GLY A 272 -20.97 9.89 -8.77
C GLY A 272 -20.28 11.08 -9.42
N HIS A 273 -20.28 12.24 -8.75
CA HIS A 273 -19.65 13.47 -9.19
C HIS A 273 -18.40 13.80 -8.38
N MET A 274 -17.47 14.51 -9.02
CA MET A 274 -16.31 15.13 -8.37
C MET A 274 -16.78 16.13 -7.31
N LEU A 275 -15.93 16.44 -6.35
CA LEU A 275 -16.24 17.40 -5.28
C LEU A 275 -16.39 18.83 -5.84
N VAL A 276 -15.46 19.23 -6.70
CA VAL A 276 -15.43 20.53 -7.40
C VAL A 276 -14.82 20.38 -8.79
N HIS A 277 -15.05 21.33 -9.68
CA HIS A 277 -14.48 21.32 -11.02
C HIS A 277 -13.08 21.95 -11.00
N SER A 278 -12.12 21.25 -10.37
CA SER A 278 -10.72 21.69 -10.20
C SER A 278 -9.79 20.48 -10.25
N LEU A 279 -8.52 20.71 -10.63
CA LEU A 279 -7.48 19.66 -10.58
C LEU A 279 -6.64 19.74 -9.30
N GLN A 280 -6.33 18.56 -8.75
CA GLN A 280 -5.36 18.36 -7.67
C GLN A 280 -4.10 17.66 -8.20
N GLY A 281 -2.95 17.82 -7.53
CA GLY A 281 -1.71 17.21 -7.98
C GLY A 281 -0.51 17.59 -7.13
N THR A 282 0.33 18.47 -7.65
CA THR A 282 1.54 18.98 -7.01
C THR A 282 1.23 20.07 -5.98
N ARG A 283 2.26 20.61 -5.34
CA ARG A 283 2.18 21.63 -4.27
C ARG A 283 1.58 22.95 -4.74
N ASP A 284 1.84 23.31 -5.99
CA ASP A 284 1.33 24.49 -6.68
C ASP A 284 -0.06 24.26 -7.32
N ALA A 285 -0.57 23.03 -7.28
CA ALA A 285 -1.90 22.68 -7.71
C ALA A 285 -2.91 22.77 -6.56
N GLN A 286 -3.34 23.99 -6.22
CA GLN A 286 -4.27 24.19 -5.12
C GLN A 286 -5.72 23.99 -5.56
N VAL A 287 -6.50 23.44 -4.64
CA VAL A 287 -7.94 23.24 -4.79
C VAL A 287 -8.63 23.96 -3.64
N THR A 288 -9.64 24.77 -3.96
CA THR A 288 -10.41 25.51 -2.97
C THR A 288 -11.86 25.04 -2.93
N VAL A 289 -12.33 24.59 -1.76
CA VAL A 289 -13.71 24.16 -1.52
C VAL A 289 -14.16 24.72 -0.17
N HIS A 290 -15.36 25.31 -0.09
CA HIS A 290 -15.94 25.83 1.17
C HIS A 290 -14.97 26.72 1.98
N GLU A 291 -14.29 27.66 1.32
CA GLU A 291 -13.30 28.57 1.92
C GLU A 291 -12.00 27.91 2.41
N LYS A 292 -11.78 26.62 2.12
CA LYS A 292 -10.55 25.91 2.45
C LYS A 292 -9.76 25.59 1.18
N THR A 293 -8.50 25.95 1.21
CA THR A 293 -7.55 25.63 0.14
C THR A 293 -6.58 24.54 0.62
N TYR A 294 -6.39 23.52 -0.20
CA TYR A 294 -5.39 22.47 0.00
C TYR A 294 -4.60 22.25 -1.28
N SER A 295 -3.46 21.57 -1.17
CA SER A 295 -2.65 21.10 -2.29
C SER A 295 -2.27 19.65 -2.07
N GLY A 296 -1.75 19.02 -3.11
CA GLY A 296 -1.41 17.61 -3.08
C GLY A 296 -2.60 16.70 -3.43
N ILE A 297 -2.32 15.40 -3.63
CA ILE A 297 -3.33 14.35 -3.74
C ILE A 297 -3.59 13.80 -2.34
N PRO A 298 -4.78 14.02 -1.75
CA PRO A 298 -5.12 13.49 -0.44
C PRO A 298 -5.11 11.96 -0.43
N VAL A 299 -4.79 11.39 0.73
CA VAL A 299 -4.67 9.93 0.90
C VAL A 299 -5.98 9.21 0.53
N GLU A 300 -7.12 9.85 0.77
CA GLU A 300 -8.46 9.37 0.43
C GLU A 300 -8.62 9.07 -1.06
N THR A 301 -7.94 9.82 -1.94
CA THR A 301 -7.92 9.53 -3.38
C THR A 301 -7.18 8.22 -3.66
N CYS A 302 -6.08 7.95 -2.96
CA CYS A 302 -5.36 6.69 -3.10
C CYS A 302 -6.15 5.50 -2.53
N THR A 303 -6.89 5.70 -1.42
CA THR A 303 -7.64 4.62 -0.78
C THR A 303 -8.87 4.17 -1.54
N THR A 304 -9.32 4.86 -2.59
CA THR A 304 -10.37 4.35 -3.50
C THR A 304 -9.97 3.02 -4.15
N CYS A 305 -8.66 2.76 -4.28
CA CYS A 305 -8.10 1.55 -4.87
C CYS A 305 -7.18 0.77 -3.90
N HIS A 306 -6.51 1.46 -2.96
CA HIS A 306 -5.59 0.87 -1.98
C HIS A 306 -6.26 0.50 -0.63
N ASP A 307 -7.55 0.18 -0.65
CA ASP A 307 -8.35 -0.27 0.51
C ASP A 307 -8.33 -1.79 0.73
N ARG A 308 -7.93 -2.59 -0.26
CA ARG A 308 -7.90 -4.07 -0.25
C ARG A 308 -6.47 -4.59 -0.40
N GLY A 309 -6.32 -5.91 -0.62
CA GLY A 309 -5.05 -6.58 -0.78
C GLY A 309 -4.21 -6.41 0.47
N LYS A 310 -3.06 -5.76 0.33
CA LYS A 310 -2.15 -5.40 1.43
C LYS A 310 -2.68 -4.27 2.34
N ARG A 311 -3.78 -3.58 1.96
CA ARG A 311 -4.48 -2.53 2.76
C ARG A 311 -3.58 -1.37 3.18
N ILE A 312 -2.59 -1.03 2.35
CA ILE A 312 -1.55 -0.06 2.68
C ILE A 312 -2.10 1.35 2.87
N GLY A 313 -3.05 1.80 2.03
CA GLY A 313 -3.57 3.16 2.09
C GLY A 313 -4.37 3.43 3.36
N VAL A 314 -5.27 2.51 3.72
CA VAL A 314 -6.05 2.62 4.96
C VAL A 314 -5.19 2.43 6.21
N SER A 315 -4.13 1.61 6.15
CA SER A 315 -3.19 1.44 7.28
C SER A 315 -2.38 2.71 7.55
N PHE A 316 -1.98 3.44 6.50
CA PHE A 316 -1.31 4.74 6.62
C PHE A 316 -2.12 5.75 7.43
N GLN A 317 -3.44 5.77 7.20
CA GLN A 317 -4.41 6.59 7.96
C GLN A 317 -4.73 6.03 9.36
N GLY A 318 -4.19 4.86 9.74
CA GLY A 318 -4.50 4.20 11.00
C GLY A 318 -5.85 3.50 10.99
N LEU A 319 -6.27 2.85 9.91
CA LEU A 319 -7.53 2.12 9.82
C LEU A 319 -7.29 0.63 9.54
N MET A 320 -7.89 -0.23 10.37
CA MET A 320 -7.87 -1.69 10.22
C MET A 320 -9.26 -2.22 9.86
N GLU A 321 -9.36 -2.97 8.76
CA GLU A 321 -10.59 -3.64 8.35
C GLU A 321 -11.08 -4.62 9.44
N THR A 322 -12.39 -4.63 9.69
CA THR A 322 -13.05 -5.51 10.65
C THR A 322 -14.28 -6.17 10.04
N PRO A 323 -14.59 -7.44 10.41
CA PRO A 323 -15.83 -8.09 9.99
C PRO A 323 -17.01 -7.66 10.88
N TYR A 324 -16.73 -6.94 11.96
CA TYR A 324 -17.74 -6.46 12.89
C TYR A 324 -18.29 -5.11 12.45
N HIS A 325 -19.56 -4.89 12.75
CA HIS A 325 -20.27 -3.66 12.38
C HIS A 325 -20.26 -2.62 13.53
N SER A 326 -19.35 -2.81 14.49
CA SER A 326 -19.14 -1.92 15.64
C SER A 326 -17.87 -1.07 15.45
N PRO A 327 -17.74 0.10 16.11
CA PRO A 327 -18.74 0.73 16.99
C PRO A 327 -20.00 1.18 16.22
N PHE A 328 -21.15 1.17 16.89
CA PHE A 328 -22.42 1.55 16.28
C PHE A 328 -22.46 3.03 15.89
N ALA A 329 -23.22 3.33 14.84
CA ALA A 329 -23.49 4.70 14.40
C ALA A 329 -24.34 5.47 15.42
N ALA A 330 -24.50 6.77 15.20
CA ALA A 330 -25.20 7.67 16.13
C ALA A 330 -26.67 7.29 16.38
N ASP A 331 -27.31 6.60 15.43
CA ASP A 331 -28.67 6.08 15.52
C ASP A 331 -28.76 4.69 16.20
N GLY A 332 -27.63 4.13 16.62
CA GLY A 332 -27.53 2.77 17.17
C GLY A 332 -27.45 1.67 16.10
N GLY A 333 -27.46 2.03 14.82
CA GLY A 333 -27.25 1.12 13.69
C GLY A 333 -25.79 0.68 13.53
N PRO A 334 -25.51 -0.21 12.56
CA PRO A 334 -24.13 -0.60 12.23
C PRO A 334 -23.28 0.62 11.81
N GLN A 335 -21.96 0.54 12.02
CA GLN A 335 -21.03 1.48 11.39
C GLN A 335 -21.32 1.55 9.88
N PRO A 336 -21.38 2.75 9.26
CA PRO A 336 -21.57 2.83 7.82
C PRO A 336 -20.37 2.25 7.09
N ALA A 337 -20.63 1.45 6.05
CA ALA A 337 -19.57 0.88 5.25
C ALA A 337 -18.81 1.98 4.48
N LEU A 338 -17.49 1.82 4.37
CA LEU A 338 -16.59 2.62 3.54
C LEU A 338 -15.79 1.62 2.70
N HIS A 339 -15.69 1.81 1.38
CA HIS A 339 -15.09 0.81 0.48
C HIS A 339 -15.71 -0.59 0.65
N THR A 340 -17.02 -0.64 0.93
CA THR A 340 -17.79 -1.86 1.27
C THR A 340 -17.38 -2.58 2.56
N LYS A 341 -16.60 -1.94 3.43
CA LYS A 341 -16.02 -2.51 4.66
C LYS A 341 -16.28 -1.67 5.90
N HIS A 342 -15.97 -2.24 7.05
CA HIS A 342 -15.98 -1.59 8.36
C HIS A 342 -14.55 -1.50 8.90
N TYR A 343 -14.29 -0.52 9.77
CA TYR A 343 -12.94 -0.21 10.24
C TYR A 343 -12.87 0.05 11.75
N ILE A 344 -11.74 -0.36 12.34
CA ILE A 344 -11.29 0.01 13.68
C ILE A 344 -10.17 1.05 13.51
N ALA A 345 -10.20 2.11 14.33
CA ALA A 345 -9.14 3.11 14.37
C ALA A 345 -7.93 2.59 15.17
N MET A 346 -6.75 2.71 14.57
CA MET A 346 -5.44 2.24 15.01
C MET A 346 -4.45 3.42 15.07
N GLU A 347 -3.22 3.15 15.51
CA GLU A 347 -2.14 4.15 15.43
C GLU A 347 -1.78 4.45 13.97
N GLN A 348 -1.81 5.73 13.61
CA GLN A 348 -1.49 6.21 12.26
C GLN A 348 0.01 6.21 12.01
N ASP A 349 0.43 6.14 10.74
CA ASP A 349 1.84 6.31 10.37
C ASP A 349 2.36 7.69 10.80
N ILE A 350 3.59 7.75 11.29
CA ILE A 350 4.22 8.99 11.72
C ILE A 350 4.36 10.00 10.57
N HIS A 351 4.57 9.55 9.34
CA HIS A 351 4.66 10.43 8.18
C HIS A 351 3.30 11.06 7.87
N TYR A 352 2.22 10.28 7.95
CA TYR A 352 0.84 10.79 7.84
C TYR A 352 0.57 11.85 8.92
N GLN A 353 0.92 11.58 10.18
CA GLN A 353 0.77 12.54 11.28
C GLN A 353 1.59 13.82 11.09
N LYS A 354 2.67 13.75 10.31
CA LYS A 354 3.52 14.91 9.97
C LYS A 354 3.06 15.65 8.71
N GLY A 355 1.92 15.27 8.12
CA GLY A 355 1.35 15.96 6.97
C GLY A 355 1.92 15.50 5.63
N MET A 356 2.54 14.31 5.58
CA MET A 356 2.89 13.66 4.31
C MET A 356 1.70 12.87 3.76
N THR A 357 1.63 12.81 2.45
CA THR A 357 0.71 12.06 1.61
C THR A 357 1.47 10.93 0.90
N CYS A 358 0.76 10.03 0.21
CA CYS A 358 1.41 8.93 -0.52
C CYS A 358 2.42 9.42 -1.57
N GLN A 359 2.10 10.52 -2.27
CA GLN A 359 2.96 11.09 -3.31
C GLN A 359 4.22 11.79 -2.78
N ASP A 360 4.32 12.03 -1.47
CA ASP A 360 5.56 12.54 -0.89
C ASP A 360 6.65 11.47 -0.80
N CYS A 361 6.25 10.20 -0.86
CA CYS A 361 7.13 9.03 -0.87
C CYS A 361 7.20 8.36 -2.25
N HIS A 362 6.09 8.30 -2.98
CA HIS A 362 6.03 7.72 -4.31
C HIS A 362 6.35 8.76 -5.37
N THR A 363 7.45 8.55 -6.09
CA THR A 363 7.89 9.45 -7.16
C THR A 363 6.94 9.41 -8.36
N SER A 364 7.06 10.38 -9.28
CA SER A 364 6.30 10.37 -10.54
C SER A 364 6.47 9.05 -11.30
N ILE A 365 7.67 8.50 -11.36
CA ILE A 365 7.96 7.21 -12.03
C ILE A 365 7.33 6.02 -11.31
N ASP A 366 7.22 6.04 -9.97
CA ASP A 366 6.59 4.95 -9.21
C ASP A 366 5.09 4.83 -9.54
N VAL A 367 4.46 5.97 -9.89
CA VAL A 367 3.01 6.09 -10.14
C VAL A 367 2.70 6.05 -11.64
N HIS A 368 3.33 6.92 -12.43
CA HIS A 368 3.09 7.04 -13.87
C HIS A 368 3.82 5.97 -14.69
N SER A 369 4.86 5.33 -14.15
CA SER A 369 5.87 4.50 -14.85
C SER A 369 7.05 5.31 -15.41
N ASP A 370 8.17 4.62 -15.63
CA ASP A 370 9.32 5.10 -16.41
C ASP A 370 9.26 4.71 -17.90
N GLY A 371 8.12 4.18 -18.35
CA GLY A 371 7.92 3.70 -19.71
C GLY A 371 8.30 2.23 -19.91
N PHE A 372 8.69 1.52 -18.86
CA PHE A 372 9.00 0.09 -18.92
C PHE A 372 8.20 -0.69 -17.88
N LEU A 373 7.86 -1.93 -18.25
CA LEU A 373 7.04 -2.83 -17.45
C LEU A 373 7.81 -3.34 -16.23
N ALA A 374 7.15 -3.23 -15.08
CA ALA A 374 7.51 -3.88 -13.83
C ALA A 374 6.28 -4.64 -13.33
N ALA A 375 6.44 -5.91 -12.95
CA ALA A 375 5.32 -6.79 -12.65
C ALA A 375 5.10 -7.05 -11.14
N ALA A 376 5.70 -6.26 -10.26
CA ALA A 376 5.50 -6.34 -8.82
C ALA A 376 5.65 -4.97 -8.16
N ASN A 377 4.88 -4.69 -7.11
CA ASN A 377 4.85 -3.36 -6.47
C ASN A 377 6.24 -2.88 -6.01
N LEU A 378 7.06 -3.77 -5.42
CA LEU A 378 8.42 -3.44 -4.97
C LEU A 378 9.34 -3.05 -6.15
N ALA A 379 9.08 -3.60 -7.34
CA ALA A 379 9.88 -3.28 -8.52
C ALA A 379 9.65 -1.86 -9.04
N ALA A 380 8.50 -1.24 -8.75
CA ALA A 380 8.22 0.16 -9.15
C ALA A 380 8.78 1.19 -8.16
N VAL A 381 8.86 0.85 -6.87
CA VAL A 381 9.34 1.77 -5.83
C VAL A 381 10.86 1.88 -5.90
N GLN A 382 11.37 3.11 -6.01
CA GLN A 382 12.82 3.36 -6.11
C GLN A 382 13.45 3.97 -4.84
N ILE A 383 12.62 4.30 -3.85
CA ILE A 383 13.04 4.98 -2.63
C ILE A 383 13.25 4.02 -1.47
N GLU A 384 14.20 4.36 -0.62
CA GLU A 384 14.48 3.66 0.63
C GLU A 384 14.40 4.57 1.83
N CYS A 385 14.18 4.00 3.03
CA CYS A 385 14.17 4.77 4.28
C CYS A 385 15.50 5.55 4.47
N ALA A 386 16.60 4.94 4.04
CA ALA A 386 17.94 5.50 4.11
C ALA A 386 18.16 6.71 3.16
N ASP A 387 17.26 6.94 2.20
CA ASP A 387 17.33 8.06 1.25
C ASP A 387 17.05 9.41 1.90
N CYS A 388 16.28 9.43 2.98
CA CYS A 388 16.06 10.62 3.79
C CYS A 388 16.77 10.54 5.15
N HIS A 389 16.82 9.35 5.76
CA HIS A 389 17.30 9.20 7.14
C HIS A 389 18.78 8.85 7.26
N GLY A 390 19.38 8.23 6.24
CA GLY A 390 20.73 7.69 6.30
C GLY A 390 20.86 6.51 7.27
N THR A 391 22.07 6.31 7.80
CA THR A 391 22.38 5.27 8.78
C THR A 391 23.01 5.91 10.03
N PRO A 392 23.30 5.14 11.10
CA PRO A 392 24.02 5.68 12.26
C PRO A 392 25.41 6.26 11.94
N GLU A 393 26.01 5.88 10.81
CA GLU A 393 27.39 6.23 10.45
C GLU A 393 27.50 7.12 9.21
N LYS A 394 26.47 7.11 8.34
CA LYS A 394 26.48 7.81 7.06
C LYS A 394 25.22 8.63 6.85
N PHE A 395 25.39 9.84 6.32
CA PHE A 395 24.30 10.64 5.76
C PHE A 395 23.72 10.00 4.50
N PRO A 396 22.50 10.35 4.07
CA PRO A 396 21.89 9.78 2.88
C PRO A 396 22.74 9.86 1.61
N TRP A 397 23.40 11.00 1.38
CA TRP A 397 24.28 11.24 0.22
C TRP A 397 25.65 10.55 0.32
N GLU A 398 26.03 10.04 1.50
CA GLU A 398 27.27 9.28 1.73
C GLU A 398 27.10 7.77 1.45
N LEU A 399 25.86 7.31 1.28
CA LEU A 399 25.54 5.92 0.97
C LEU A 399 25.84 5.60 -0.50
N PRO A 400 26.21 4.35 -0.83
CA PRO A 400 26.33 3.92 -2.21
C PRO A 400 24.96 3.81 -2.90
N LEU A 401 24.97 3.87 -4.22
CA LEU A 401 23.80 3.57 -5.04
C LEU A 401 23.33 2.13 -4.77
N GLY A 402 22.02 1.91 -4.66
CA GLY A 402 21.39 0.62 -4.39
C GLY A 402 21.39 0.19 -2.92
N TYR A 403 21.86 1.02 -1.98
CA TYR A 403 21.81 0.66 -0.56
C TYR A 403 20.35 0.49 -0.09
N MET A 404 20.05 -0.69 0.47
CA MET A 404 18.72 -1.21 0.81
C MET A 404 17.84 -1.69 -0.36
N ASP A 405 18.24 -1.49 -1.61
CA ASP A 405 17.52 -1.96 -2.81
C ASP A 405 18.35 -3.05 -3.55
N GLU A 406 19.17 -3.82 -2.85
CA GLU A 406 20.29 -4.55 -3.48
C GLU A 406 19.89 -5.71 -4.43
N PHE A 407 18.75 -6.35 -4.17
CA PHE A 407 18.39 -7.68 -4.72
C PHE A 407 19.52 -8.70 -4.53
N ALA A 408 20.16 -8.62 -3.36
CA ALA A 408 21.30 -9.45 -2.98
C ALA A 408 21.41 -9.53 -1.45
N MET A 409 21.94 -10.64 -0.94
CA MET A 409 22.09 -10.84 0.51
C MET A 409 23.19 -9.97 1.16
N ALA A 410 23.98 -9.24 0.36
CA ALA A 410 25.05 -8.38 0.83
C ALA A 410 24.67 -6.91 0.55
N PRO A 411 24.88 -5.99 1.51
CA PRO A 411 24.63 -4.57 1.29
C PRO A 411 25.42 -4.00 0.11
N ALA A 412 24.87 -2.97 -0.52
CA ALA A 412 25.55 -2.26 -1.59
C ALA A 412 26.89 -1.68 -1.10
N ASP A 413 27.89 -1.74 -1.96
CA ASP A 413 29.21 -1.14 -1.76
C ASP A 413 29.50 -0.07 -2.84
N GLY A 414 30.63 0.62 -2.69
CA GLY A 414 31.04 1.67 -3.62
C GLY A 414 31.16 3.06 -3.01
N GLY A 415 31.32 4.05 -3.89
CA GLY A 415 31.45 5.45 -3.53
C GLY A 415 30.12 6.09 -3.11
N PRO A 416 30.16 7.30 -2.51
CA PRO A 416 28.94 8.03 -2.16
C PRO A 416 28.14 8.39 -3.41
N ARG A 417 26.81 8.18 -3.37
CA ARG A 417 25.92 8.55 -4.48
C ARG A 417 25.80 10.06 -4.70
N GLY A 418 26.00 10.87 -3.65
CA GLY A 418 25.94 12.33 -3.75
C GLY A 418 24.51 12.88 -3.84
N VAL A 419 24.35 13.97 -4.59
CA VAL A 419 23.12 14.75 -4.78
C VAL A 419 22.99 15.18 -6.25
N ALA A 420 21.77 15.38 -6.72
CA ALA A 420 21.48 15.97 -8.03
C ALA A 420 21.27 17.49 -7.92
N GLN A 421 21.52 18.23 -9.00
CA GLN A 421 21.31 19.69 -9.05
C GLN A 421 20.03 20.06 -9.82
N GLU A 422 19.47 19.13 -10.59
CA GLU A 422 18.34 19.35 -11.47
C GLU A 422 17.30 18.26 -11.24
N GLN A 423 16.03 18.64 -11.42
CA GLN A 423 14.90 17.72 -11.54
C GLN A 423 14.97 16.97 -12.88
N LEU A 424 14.17 15.92 -13.02
CA LEU A 424 14.02 15.18 -14.26
C LEU A 424 13.34 16.05 -15.34
N PRO A 425 13.75 15.97 -16.61
CA PRO A 425 13.15 16.81 -17.65
C PRO A 425 11.62 16.69 -17.78
N HIS A 426 11.09 15.48 -17.60
CA HIS A 426 9.66 15.17 -17.75
C HIS A 426 8.80 15.61 -16.55
N THR A 427 9.39 16.10 -15.46
CA THR A 427 8.68 16.56 -14.25
C THR A 427 8.75 18.07 -14.06
N LEU A 428 9.45 18.80 -14.93
CA LEU A 428 9.65 20.26 -14.84
C LEU A 428 8.37 21.10 -14.93
N GLN A 429 7.26 20.50 -15.39
CA GLN A 429 5.94 21.14 -15.40
C GLN A 429 5.21 21.06 -14.04
N GLY A 430 5.81 20.39 -13.04
CA GLY A 430 5.33 20.36 -11.66
C GLY A 430 5.89 21.51 -10.80
N ASP A 431 5.78 21.36 -9.48
CA ASP A 431 6.25 22.37 -8.51
C ASP A 431 7.79 22.57 -8.59
N PRO A 432 8.27 23.81 -8.80
CA PRO A 432 9.70 24.09 -8.80
C PRO A 432 10.24 24.11 -7.37
N VAL A 433 11.16 23.18 -7.08
CA VAL A 433 11.79 23.08 -5.75
C VAL A 433 13.20 23.68 -5.79
N ASP A 434 13.53 24.52 -4.80
CA ASP A 434 14.90 25.04 -4.63
C ASP A 434 15.85 23.91 -4.19
N ALA A 435 16.75 23.52 -5.08
CA ALA A 435 17.69 22.43 -4.87
C ALA A 435 18.62 22.64 -3.67
N ARG A 436 18.88 23.89 -3.25
CA ARG A 436 19.87 24.25 -2.21
C ARG A 436 21.24 23.62 -2.47
N ASP A 437 21.69 22.72 -1.59
CA ASP A 437 22.95 21.98 -1.77
C ASP A 437 22.81 20.81 -2.76
N GLY A 438 21.57 20.44 -3.11
CA GLY A 438 21.20 19.44 -4.10
C GLY A 438 20.01 18.57 -3.64
N PHE A 439 19.26 18.06 -4.60
CA PHE A 439 18.26 17.01 -4.39
C PHE A 439 18.93 15.73 -3.93
N LEU A 440 18.36 15.06 -2.93
CA LEU A 440 18.83 13.73 -2.55
C LEU A 440 18.56 12.76 -3.71
N LEU A 441 19.39 11.73 -3.84
CA LEU A 441 19.17 10.68 -4.82
C LEU A 441 18.43 9.51 -4.19
N THR A 442 17.49 8.94 -4.94
CA THR A 442 16.84 7.67 -4.60
C THR A 442 17.86 6.53 -4.55
N ALA A 443 17.50 5.38 -3.98
CA ALA A 443 18.35 4.19 -4.00
C ALA A 443 18.74 3.79 -5.44
N ARG A 444 17.91 4.12 -6.43
CA ARG A 444 18.14 3.82 -7.85
C ARG A 444 18.75 4.98 -8.65
N GLY A 445 18.97 6.15 -8.06
CA GLY A 445 19.81 7.20 -8.67
C GLY A 445 19.09 8.29 -9.46
N ASN A 446 17.76 8.39 -9.35
CA ASN A 446 17.05 9.60 -9.78
C ASN A 446 17.08 10.65 -8.65
N PRO A 447 16.90 11.94 -8.97
CA PRO A 447 16.59 12.94 -7.96
C PRO A 447 15.28 12.58 -7.23
N TYR A 448 15.29 12.69 -5.91
CA TYR A 448 14.10 12.67 -5.08
C TYR A 448 13.58 14.10 -4.99
N GLU A 449 12.74 14.47 -5.96
CA GLU A 449 12.54 15.86 -6.41
C GLU A 449 11.88 16.78 -5.39
N ASN A 450 11.30 16.23 -4.32
CA ASN A 450 10.75 16.95 -3.18
C ASN A 450 11.67 16.93 -1.95
N VAL A 451 12.87 16.34 -2.03
CA VAL A 451 13.77 16.16 -0.89
C VAL A 451 15.15 16.74 -1.17
N VAL A 452 15.54 17.75 -0.39
CA VAL A 452 16.79 18.50 -0.60
C VAL A 452 17.71 18.43 0.62
N ARG A 453 19.00 18.61 0.35
CA ARG A 453 20.05 18.77 1.35
C ARG A 453 20.18 20.24 1.77
N ASP A 454 20.29 20.45 3.09
CA ASP A 454 20.56 21.76 3.71
C ASP A 454 21.66 21.57 4.78
N GLY A 455 22.92 21.63 4.36
CA GLY A 455 24.08 21.27 5.16
C GLY A 455 24.06 19.79 5.57
N ASP A 456 23.89 19.54 6.86
CA ASP A 456 23.76 18.20 7.47
C ASP A 456 22.28 17.83 7.75
N GLN A 457 21.32 18.65 7.29
CA GLN A 457 19.89 18.39 7.41
C GLN A 457 19.27 18.00 6.09
N VAL A 458 18.07 17.40 6.18
CA VAL A 458 17.22 17.06 5.06
C VAL A 458 15.93 17.86 5.16
N ILE A 459 15.45 18.37 4.04
CA ILE A 459 14.15 19.06 3.94
C ILE A 459 13.28 18.29 2.97
N VAL A 460 12.10 17.88 3.44
CA VAL A 460 11.05 17.32 2.59
C VAL A 460 10.02 18.40 2.33
N HIS A 461 9.88 18.78 1.07
CA HIS A 461 8.90 19.71 0.54
C HIS A 461 7.61 18.94 0.23
N THR A 462 6.69 18.85 1.20
CA THR A 462 5.48 18.07 0.99
C THR A 462 4.58 18.72 -0.04
N ALA A 463 3.94 17.89 -0.84
CA ALA A 463 2.97 18.32 -1.83
C ALA A 463 1.70 18.91 -1.19
N ALA A 464 1.47 18.67 0.11
CA ALA A 464 0.44 19.34 0.90
C ALA A 464 0.86 20.76 1.37
N GLY A 465 2.03 21.25 0.95
CA GLY A 465 2.45 22.63 1.20
C GLY A 465 3.37 22.82 2.41
N GLN A 466 3.84 21.76 3.09
CA GLN A 466 4.70 21.87 4.28
C GLN A 466 6.18 21.63 3.97
N ASP A 467 7.07 22.26 4.74
CA ASP A 467 8.51 21.96 4.72
C ASP A 467 8.91 21.23 6.01
N LEU A 468 9.21 19.94 5.89
CA LEU A 468 9.62 19.11 7.02
C LEU A 468 11.13 19.06 7.12
N ARG A 469 11.69 19.71 8.15
CA ARG A 469 13.11 19.61 8.47
C ARG A 469 13.40 18.36 9.30
N ILE A 470 14.21 17.48 8.75
CA ILE A 470 14.58 16.19 9.33
C ILE A 470 16.06 16.21 9.68
N LYS A 471 16.38 15.79 10.91
CA LYS A 471 17.76 15.46 11.29
C LYS A 471 18.05 14.02 10.87
N PRO A 472 19.07 13.78 10.02
CA PRO A 472 19.52 12.42 9.70
C PRO A 472 19.90 11.62 10.95
N LEU A 473 19.83 10.30 10.83
CA LEU A 473 20.07 9.38 11.94
C LEU A 473 21.48 9.53 12.52
N LYS A 474 22.49 9.73 11.68
CA LYS A 474 23.87 10.03 12.10
C LYS A 474 23.94 11.22 13.06
N THR A 475 23.31 12.34 12.73
CA THR A 475 23.24 13.53 13.59
C THR A 475 22.56 13.21 14.92
N LEU A 476 21.44 12.48 14.90
CA LEU A 476 20.75 12.08 16.13
C LEU A 476 21.61 11.18 17.03
N ILE A 477 22.43 10.32 16.43
CA ILE A 477 23.37 9.46 17.16
C ILE A 477 24.50 10.29 17.79
N ASP A 478 25.09 11.22 17.04
CA ASP A 478 26.17 12.09 17.51
C ASP A 478 25.72 13.03 18.63
N GLU A 479 24.47 13.50 18.57
CA GLU A 479 23.85 14.32 19.62
C GLU A 479 23.36 13.50 20.83
N GLY A 480 23.42 12.17 20.79
CA GLY A 480 22.88 11.31 21.85
C GLY A 480 21.35 11.37 21.97
N ALA A 481 20.65 11.75 20.90
CA ALA A 481 19.19 11.91 20.85
C ALA A 481 18.42 10.62 20.55
N VAL A 482 19.13 9.51 20.32
CA VAL A 482 18.54 8.18 20.09
C VAL A 482 18.45 7.41 21.41
N SER A 483 17.33 6.71 21.61
CA SER A 483 17.15 5.85 22.80
C SER A 483 18.27 4.82 22.94
N SER A 484 18.57 4.40 24.18
CA SER A 484 19.58 3.37 24.46
C SER A 484 19.31 2.07 23.69
N ARG A 485 18.05 1.64 23.61
CA ARG A 485 17.63 0.49 22.81
C ARG A 485 17.94 0.68 21.32
N GLY A 486 17.65 1.87 20.78
CA GLY A 486 17.96 2.21 19.38
C GLY A 486 19.47 2.17 19.09
N VAL A 487 20.29 2.74 19.97
CA VAL A 487 21.76 2.69 19.84
C VAL A 487 22.27 1.24 19.90
N VAL A 488 21.75 0.41 20.81
CA VAL A 488 22.10 -1.01 20.87
C VAL A 488 21.70 -1.72 19.57
N ALA A 489 20.46 -1.55 19.13
CA ALA A 489 19.94 -2.22 17.95
C ALA A 489 20.68 -1.84 16.67
N MET A 490 20.97 -0.55 16.45
CA MET A 490 21.51 -0.06 15.17
C MET A 490 23.04 0.03 15.15
N LYS A 491 23.71 0.28 16.28
CA LYS A 491 25.17 0.49 16.34
C LYS A 491 25.92 -0.67 16.99
N SER A 492 25.35 -1.29 18.03
CA SER A 492 26.03 -2.39 18.74
C SER A 492 25.84 -3.75 18.05
N VAL A 493 24.80 -3.88 17.24
CA VAL A 493 24.47 -5.10 16.48
C VAL A 493 24.43 -4.75 14.99
N ALA A 494 25.61 -4.67 14.36
CA ALA A 494 25.76 -4.25 12.96
C ALA A 494 24.88 -5.04 11.98
N SER A 495 24.62 -6.33 12.27
CA SER A 495 23.79 -7.20 11.43
C SER A 495 22.36 -6.68 11.22
N HIS A 496 21.81 -5.84 12.10
CA HIS A 496 20.49 -5.26 11.87
C HIS A 496 20.52 -4.27 10.71
N MET A 497 21.53 -3.39 10.64
CA MET A 497 21.66 -2.43 9.53
C MET A 497 22.08 -3.12 8.22
N GLU A 498 22.82 -4.23 8.32
CA GLU A 498 23.29 -4.99 7.16
C GLU A 498 22.20 -5.89 6.55
N LYS A 499 21.23 -6.36 7.34
CA LYS A 499 20.33 -7.44 6.92
C LYS A 499 18.86 -7.16 7.09
N MET A 500 18.46 -6.09 7.78
CA MET A 500 17.05 -5.81 8.03
C MET A 500 16.63 -4.55 7.31
N GLU A 501 15.35 -4.54 6.98
CA GLU A 501 14.65 -3.32 6.61
C GLU A 501 14.40 -2.43 7.83
N CYS A 502 14.45 -1.11 7.64
CA CYS A 502 14.14 -0.16 8.72
C CYS A 502 12.69 -0.36 9.22
N TYR A 503 11.76 -0.60 8.31
CA TYR A 503 10.35 -0.81 8.64
C TYR A 503 10.07 -2.15 9.35
N THR A 504 10.99 -3.12 9.32
CA THR A 504 10.92 -4.31 10.18
C THR A 504 10.89 -3.94 11.67
N CYS A 505 11.67 -2.92 12.03
CA CYS A 505 11.76 -2.42 13.39
C CYS A 505 10.68 -1.36 13.66
N HIS A 506 10.37 -0.53 12.66
CA HIS A 506 9.59 0.69 12.85
C HIS A 506 8.08 0.57 12.57
N SER A 507 7.62 -0.45 11.85
CA SER A 507 6.18 -0.70 11.65
C SER A 507 5.59 -1.46 12.82
N THR A 508 4.76 -0.84 13.65
CA THR A 508 4.33 -1.41 14.95
C THR A 508 3.15 -2.39 14.87
N TRP A 509 2.40 -2.38 13.78
CA TRP A 509 1.31 -3.32 13.54
C TRP A 509 1.17 -3.59 12.04
N THR A 510 0.40 -4.59 11.65
CA THR A 510 0.14 -4.87 10.23
C THR A 510 -1.22 -5.55 10.08
N PRO A 511 -2.06 -5.13 9.11
CA PRO A 511 -3.30 -5.82 8.81
C PRO A 511 -3.02 -7.25 8.33
N GLN A 512 -3.60 -8.24 8.99
CA GLN A 512 -3.35 -9.65 8.71
C GLN A 512 -4.66 -10.41 8.53
N CYS A 513 -4.89 -10.91 7.31
CA CYS A 513 -6.15 -11.53 6.91
C CYS A 513 -5.89 -12.96 6.45
N TYR A 514 -5.98 -13.89 7.40
CA TYR A 514 -5.61 -15.28 7.17
C TYR A 514 -6.78 -16.07 6.60
N GLY A 515 -6.48 -16.90 5.59
CA GLY A 515 -7.42 -17.78 4.90
C GLY A 515 -8.56 -17.03 4.21
N CYS A 516 -8.51 -16.94 2.88
CA CYS A 516 -9.57 -16.34 2.07
C CYS A 516 -10.48 -17.44 1.51
N HIS A 517 -11.69 -17.60 2.04
CA HIS A 517 -12.61 -18.62 1.52
C HIS A 517 -13.31 -18.06 0.29
N VAL A 518 -12.81 -18.40 -0.90
CA VAL A 518 -13.32 -17.93 -2.19
C VAL A 518 -14.31 -18.95 -2.71
N LYS A 519 -15.56 -18.52 -2.93
CA LYS A 519 -16.56 -19.31 -3.64
C LYS A 519 -16.89 -18.66 -4.97
N VAL A 520 -16.75 -19.42 -6.06
CA VAL A 520 -17.22 -19.03 -7.40
C VAL A 520 -18.38 -19.92 -7.79
N ASP A 521 -19.57 -19.32 -7.91
CA ASP A 521 -20.81 -20.05 -8.17
C ASP A 521 -21.25 -19.87 -9.62
N TYR A 522 -21.17 -20.92 -10.44
CA TYR A 522 -21.52 -20.89 -11.86
C TYR A 522 -22.92 -21.42 -12.17
N SER A 523 -23.77 -21.63 -11.15
CA SER A 523 -25.09 -22.22 -11.33
C SER A 523 -25.91 -21.50 -12.41
N GLN A 524 -26.48 -22.27 -13.35
CA GLN A 524 -27.30 -21.75 -14.45
C GLN A 524 -28.75 -22.20 -14.26
N LYS A 525 -29.71 -21.29 -14.37
CA LYS A 525 -31.13 -21.56 -14.16
C LYS A 525 -31.67 -22.66 -15.07
N ASP A 526 -31.16 -22.75 -16.30
CA ASP A 526 -31.56 -23.77 -17.27
C ASP A 526 -31.02 -25.17 -16.92
N LYS A 527 -30.01 -25.28 -16.05
CA LYS A 527 -29.34 -26.54 -15.67
C LYS A 527 -29.48 -26.89 -14.18
N CYS A 528 -29.84 -25.93 -13.34
CA CYS A 528 -30.09 -26.07 -11.91
C CYS A 528 -31.57 -25.72 -11.61
N PRO A 529 -32.47 -26.72 -11.50
CA PRO A 529 -33.90 -26.48 -11.25
C PRO A 529 -34.20 -25.76 -9.93
N GLU A 530 -33.31 -25.88 -8.95
CA GLU A 530 -33.40 -25.24 -7.63
C GLU A 530 -32.95 -23.76 -7.67
N CYS A 531 -32.25 -23.34 -8.71
CA CYS A 531 -31.65 -22.01 -8.81
C CYS A 531 -32.66 -20.98 -9.35
N ALA A 532 -32.73 -19.83 -8.69
CA ALA A 532 -33.69 -18.77 -9.05
C ALA A 532 -33.28 -18.01 -10.33
N GLU A 533 -31.97 -17.85 -10.54
CA GLU A 533 -31.35 -17.04 -11.59
C GLU A 533 -29.98 -17.60 -11.98
N ASP A 534 -29.47 -17.16 -13.14
CA ASP A 534 -28.10 -17.44 -13.56
C ASP A 534 -27.13 -16.69 -12.64
N MET A 535 -26.16 -17.42 -12.08
CA MET A 535 -25.11 -16.81 -11.26
C MET A 535 -24.06 -16.19 -12.18
N GLN A 536 -24.00 -14.87 -12.15
CA GLN A 536 -23.15 -14.04 -13.00
C GLN A 536 -22.81 -12.73 -12.29
N ALA A 537 -21.75 -12.07 -12.74
CA ALA A 537 -21.35 -10.75 -12.25
C ALA A 537 -20.53 -9.98 -13.28
N PHE A 538 -20.34 -8.69 -13.00
CA PHE A 538 -19.70 -7.72 -13.89
C PHE A 538 -18.20 -7.99 -14.07
N ASP A 539 -17.72 -7.95 -15.32
CA ASP A 539 -16.31 -8.06 -15.69
C ASP A 539 -15.69 -6.67 -15.93
N TRP A 540 -14.77 -6.28 -15.04
CA TRP A 540 -14.10 -4.98 -15.09
C TRP A 540 -13.06 -4.86 -16.20
N VAL A 541 -12.52 -5.97 -16.68
CA VAL A 541 -11.57 -5.97 -17.81
C VAL A 541 -12.34 -5.86 -19.11
N ALA A 542 -13.47 -6.57 -19.25
CA ALA A 542 -14.35 -6.43 -20.40
C ALA A 542 -14.93 -5.01 -20.52
N ALA A 543 -15.30 -4.38 -19.40
CA ALA A 543 -15.73 -2.97 -19.40
C ALA A 543 -14.64 -2.03 -19.92
N GLY A 544 -13.39 -2.24 -19.49
CA GLY A 544 -12.24 -1.51 -20.01
C GLY A 544 -11.99 -1.77 -21.51
N ARG A 545 -12.13 -3.02 -21.97
CA ARG A 545 -12.03 -3.36 -23.41
C ARG A 545 -13.15 -2.73 -24.23
N LYS A 546 -14.35 -2.59 -23.68
CA LYS A 546 -15.43 -1.87 -24.35
C LYS A 546 -15.05 -0.41 -24.62
N HIS A 547 -14.44 0.27 -23.64
CA HIS A 547 -13.89 1.60 -23.89
C HIS A 547 -12.80 1.60 -24.96
N GLN A 548 -11.92 0.59 -24.99
CA GLN A 548 -10.87 0.46 -26.00
C GLN A 548 -11.43 0.32 -27.42
N ASP A 549 -12.35 -0.62 -27.59
CA ASP A 549 -12.78 -1.16 -28.88
C ASP A 549 -13.93 -0.36 -29.52
N GLU A 550 -14.74 0.33 -28.72
CA GLU A 550 -15.91 1.09 -29.17
C GLU A 550 -15.69 2.61 -28.98
N PRO A 551 -15.43 3.38 -30.07
CA PRO A 551 -15.10 4.80 -29.99
C PRO A 551 -16.12 5.65 -29.21
N ASP A 552 -17.42 5.37 -29.38
CA ASP A 552 -18.52 6.10 -28.72
C ASP A 552 -18.48 5.95 -27.19
N HIS A 553 -17.80 4.94 -26.67
CA HIS A 553 -17.74 4.62 -25.24
C HIS A 553 -16.47 5.14 -24.56
N ARG A 554 -15.44 5.59 -25.29
CA ARG A 554 -14.11 5.93 -24.73
C ARG A 554 -14.13 6.96 -23.59
N ALA A 555 -15.10 7.85 -23.60
CA ALA A 555 -15.24 8.94 -22.63
C ALA A 555 -16.55 8.86 -21.82
N ASP A 556 -17.22 7.70 -21.78
CA ASP A 556 -18.46 7.52 -21.04
C ASP A 556 -18.33 7.90 -19.56
N ARG A 557 -19.42 8.44 -19.01
CA ARG A 557 -19.47 8.92 -17.61
C ARG A 557 -19.45 7.78 -16.58
N GLY A 558 -19.62 6.53 -17.01
CA GLY A 558 -19.51 5.32 -16.19
C GLY A 558 -20.06 4.08 -16.89
N GLU A 559 -19.82 2.92 -16.29
CA GLU A 559 -19.96 1.60 -16.91
C GLU A 559 -21.21 0.84 -16.46
N ALA A 560 -22.08 1.48 -15.65
CA ALA A 560 -23.23 0.84 -15.02
C ALA A 560 -24.25 0.24 -16.01
N GLY A 561 -24.25 0.69 -17.27
CA GLY A 561 -25.11 0.19 -18.34
C GLY A 561 -24.44 -0.80 -19.30
N TYR A 562 -23.20 -1.21 -19.03
CA TYR A 562 -22.47 -2.10 -19.93
C TYR A 562 -22.93 -3.55 -19.76
N ASP A 563 -23.17 -4.23 -20.88
CA ASP A 563 -23.47 -5.67 -20.93
C ASP A 563 -22.18 -6.49 -20.94
N THR A 564 -21.41 -6.35 -19.85
CA THR A 564 -20.12 -7.03 -19.66
C THR A 564 -20.19 -8.02 -18.50
N VAL A 565 -21.34 -8.67 -18.33
CA VAL A 565 -21.53 -9.71 -17.32
C VAL A 565 -21.03 -11.05 -17.82
N ILE A 566 -20.36 -11.80 -16.94
CA ILE A 566 -19.81 -13.13 -17.23
C ILE A 566 -20.40 -14.16 -16.26
N PRO A 567 -20.50 -15.44 -16.66
CA PRO A 567 -20.90 -16.52 -15.75
C PRO A 567 -19.99 -16.61 -14.52
N GLY A 568 -20.58 -17.07 -13.43
CA GLY A 568 -19.91 -17.15 -12.15
C GLY A 568 -20.24 -15.96 -11.26
N LYS A 569 -20.51 -16.20 -9.98
CA LYS A 569 -20.63 -15.16 -8.97
C LYS A 569 -19.65 -15.41 -7.84
N VAL A 570 -18.72 -14.49 -7.65
CA VAL A 570 -17.71 -14.57 -6.60
C VAL A 570 -18.29 -14.12 -5.26
N SER A 571 -17.94 -14.83 -4.20
CA SER A 571 -18.10 -14.39 -2.82
C SER A 571 -16.88 -14.78 -2.00
N GLU A 572 -16.56 -13.98 -0.98
CA GLU A 572 -15.39 -14.22 -0.14
C GLU A 572 -15.71 -14.14 1.34
N GLN A 573 -15.00 -14.95 2.13
CA GLN A 573 -14.94 -14.82 3.58
C GLN A 573 -13.49 -14.92 4.07
N ARG A 574 -13.27 -14.72 5.36
CA ARG A 574 -11.94 -14.82 6.00
C ARG A 574 -11.98 -15.81 7.16
N SER A 575 -10.93 -16.59 7.36
CA SER A 575 -10.82 -17.46 8.54
C SER A 575 -10.71 -16.62 9.80
N TYR A 576 -9.80 -15.64 9.81
CA TYR A 576 -9.68 -14.67 10.90
C TYR A 576 -8.88 -13.43 10.48
N LEU A 577 -9.18 -12.31 11.15
CA LEU A 577 -8.55 -10.99 10.96
C LEU A 577 -7.77 -10.61 12.22
N ARG A 578 -6.54 -10.13 12.07
CA ARG A 578 -5.66 -9.71 13.17
C ARG A 578 -4.92 -8.41 12.83
N TRP A 579 -4.57 -7.66 13.87
CA TRP A 579 -3.74 -6.45 13.79
C TRP A 579 -2.76 -6.50 14.96
N GLU A 580 -1.57 -6.99 14.70
CA GLU A 580 -0.53 -7.14 15.72
C GLU A 580 0.84 -7.16 15.03
N GLU A 581 1.89 -7.42 15.80
CA GLU A 581 3.24 -7.62 15.25
C GLU A 581 3.21 -8.73 14.18
N PRO A 582 3.57 -8.42 12.92
CA PRO A 582 3.63 -9.39 11.84
C PRO A 582 4.80 -10.36 12.02
N MET A 583 4.67 -11.48 11.33
CA MET A 583 5.74 -12.43 11.07
C MET A 583 6.87 -11.77 10.27
N LEU A 584 8.07 -12.34 10.34
CA LEU A 584 9.22 -11.87 9.57
C LEU A 584 9.71 -12.94 8.60
N GLY A 585 10.35 -12.49 7.53
CA GLY A 585 11.02 -13.34 6.54
C GLY A 585 11.97 -12.49 5.70
N VAL A 586 12.43 -13.03 4.57
CA VAL A 586 13.34 -12.33 3.64
C VAL A 586 12.53 -11.81 2.44
N ASN A 587 12.73 -10.55 2.06
CA ASN A 587 12.11 -9.94 0.86
C ASN A 587 12.94 -10.19 -0.41
N GLY A 588 12.47 -9.65 -1.54
CA GLY A 588 13.18 -9.70 -2.82
C GLY A 588 14.52 -8.99 -2.83
N GLU A 589 14.72 -8.00 -1.96
CA GLU A 589 15.98 -7.27 -1.82
C GLU A 589 17.04 -8.06 -1.04
N GLY A 590 16.66 -9.17 -0.40
CA GLY A 590 17.56 -10.01 0.40
C GLY A 590 17.63 -9.63 1.88
N ARG A 591 16.66 -8.84 2.36
CA ARG A 591 16.61 -8.28 3.72
C ARG A 591 15.43 -8.81 4.51
N VAL A 592 15.59 -8.80 5.83
CA VAL A 592 14.55 -9.18 6.78
C VAL A 592 13.47 -8.11 6.80
N THR A 593 12.25 -8.51 6.47
CA THR A 593 11.04 -7.69 6.30
C THR A 593 9.88 -8.22 7.15
N PRO A 594 8.86 -7.40 7.48
CA PRO A 594 7.53 -7.90 7.80
C PRO A 594 6.92 -8.70 6.65
N LEU A 595 6.15 -9.73 7.02
CA LEU A 595 5.29 -10.51 6.14
C LEU A 595 3.82 -10.34 6.55
N ALA A 596 2.93 -10.23 5.58
CA ALA A 596 1.48 -10.26 5.78
C ALA A 596 0.83 -11.29 4.83
N PRO A 597 -0.38 -11.79 5.16
CA PRO A 597 -1.13 -12.61 4.23
C PRO A 597 -1.30 -11.95 2.87
N GLY A 598 -0.82 -12.63 1.83
CA GLY A 598 -1.02 -12.29 0.43
C GLY A 598 -2.31 -12.93 -0.09
N CYS A 599 -2.22 -13.65 -1.21
CA CYS A 599 -3.33 -14.46 -1.71
C CYS A 599 -3.31 -15.83 -1.02
N GLN A 600 -4.24 -16.09 -0.10
CA GLN A 600 -4.39 -17.38 0.61
C GLN A 600 -5.78 -18.02 0.38
N PRO A 601 -6.21 -18.29 -0.87
CA PRO A 601 -7.55 -18.78 -1.11
C PRO A 601 -7.71 -20.26 -0.75
N SER A 602 -8.76 -20.61 -0.01
CA SER A 602 -9.41 -21.92 -0.10
C SER A 602 -10.57 -21.78 -1.10
N VAL A 603 -10.53 -22.57 -2.16
CA VAL A 603 -11.41 -22.39 -3.32
C VAL A 603 -12.56 -23.38 -3.28
N THR A 604 -13.78 -22.87 -3.44
CA THR A 604 -15.00 -23.64 -3.68
C THR A 604 -15.59 -23.23 -5.02
N ILE A 605 -15.89 -24.20 -5.87
CA ILE A 605 -16.49 -23.98 -7.19
C ILE A 605 -17.81 -24.74 -7.25
N ILE A 606 -18.88 -24.04 -7.58
CA ILE A 606 -20.19 -24.64 -7.86
C ILE A 606 -20.37 -24.65 -9.38
N GLY A 607 -20.67 -25.82 -9.94
CA GLY A 607 -20.85 -26.01 -11.37
C GLY A 607 -22.18 -25.47 -11.87
N GLU A 608 -22.37 -25.54 -13.19
CA GLU A 608 -23.57 -25.03 -13.86
C GLU A 608 -24.88 -25.72 -13.42
N ASP A 609 -24.79 -26.96 -12.93
CA ASP A 609 -25.92 -27.73 -12.42
C ASP A 609 -26.25 -27.45 -10.93
N GLY A 610 -25.55 -26.49 -10.32
CA GLY A 610 -25.70 -26.12 -8.91
C GLY A 610 -24.99 -27.05 -7.93
N LYS A 611 -24.21 -28.03 -8.40
CA LYS A 611 -23.47 -28.95 -7.53
C LYS A 611 -22.02 -28.53 -7.35
N PRO A 612 -21.38 -28.83 -6.20
CA PRO A 612 -19.96 -28.56 -6.03
C PRO A 612 -19.09 -29.34 -7.01
N VAL A 613 -18.19 -28.62 -7.68
CA VAL A 613 -17.07 -29.17 -8.46
C VAL A 613 -15.86 -29.36 -7.55
N LEU A 614 -15.62 -28.38 -6.68
CA LEU A 614 -14.49 -28.30 -5.77
C LEU A 614 -14.97 -27.64 -4.46
N VAL A 615 -14.50 -28.10 -3.30
CA VAL A 615 -14.89 -27.56 -2.00
C VAL A 615 -13.65 -27.35 -1.13
N ASN A 616 -13.49 -26.13 -0.60
CA ASN A 616 -12.42 -25.77 0.34
C ASN A 616 -11.02 -26.23 -0.06
N HIS A 617 -10.69 -26.19 -1.35
CA HIS A 617 -9.44 -26.74 -1.86
C HIS A 617 -8.33 -25.68 -1.89
N ILE A 618 -7.13 -26.07 -1.47
CA ILE A 618 -5.92 -25.25 -1.65
C ILE A 618 -5.05 -25.93 -2.72
N PHE A 619 -4.81 -25.20 -3.81
CA PHE A 619 -3.93 -25.64 -4.88
C PHE A 619 -2.48 -25.74 -4.39
N LYS A 620 -1.70 -26.63 -5.01
CA LYS A 620 -0.25 -26.69 -4.85
C LYS A 620 0.42 -26.11 -6.09
N VAL A 621 1.58 -25.48 -5.90
CA VAL A 621 2.48 -25.13 -6.99
C VAL A 621 3.24 -26.37 -7.45
N GLU A 622 3.74 -26.33 -8.68
CA GLU A 622 4.47 -27.45 -9.29
C GLU A 622 5.69 -27.89 -8.45
N PRO A 623 6.02 -29.20 -8.45
CA PRO A 623 7.27 -29.74 -7.91
C PRO A 623 8.52 -28.96 -8.35
N GLY A 624 9.42 -28.67 -7.42
CA GLY A 624 10.65 -27.93 -7.65
C GLY A 624 10.51 -26.40 -7.58
N LEU A 625 9.29 -25.85 -7.48
CA LEU A 625 9.05 -24.45 -7.15
C LEU A 625 8.99 -24.22 -5.64
N GLU A 626 9.25 -22.99 -5.19
CA GLU A 626 9.22 -22.60 -3.76
C GLU A 626 10.01 -23.52 -2.83
N ARG A 627 11.10 -24.11 -3.35
CA ARG A 627 12.05 -24.93 -2.57
C ARG A 627 11.38 -26.19 -1.98
N SER A 628 10.37 -26.73 -2.68
CA SER A 628 9.69 -27.99 -2.34
C SER A 628 9.79 -29.00 -3.48
N ASP A 629 10.36 -30.17 -3.19
CA ASP A 629 10.46 -31.27 -4.17
C ASP A 629 9.08 -31.85 -4.55
N ASP A 630 8.10 -31.77 -3.64
CA ASP A 630 6.73 -32.31 -3.84
C ASP A 630 5.69 -31.20 -4.15
N GLY A 631 6.15 -29.98 -4.40
CA GLY A 631 5.33 -28.78 -4.56
C GLY A 631 4.84 -28.21 -3.22
N GLN A 632 4.65 -26.89 -3.17
CA GLN A 632 4.20 -26.16 -1.97
C GLN A 632 2.72 -25.77 -2.08
N LEU A 633 2.01 -25.65 -0.96
CA LEU A 633 0.71 -24.98 -0.94
C LEU A 633 0.85 -23.57 -1.56
N ALA A 634 -0.03 -23.24 -2.49
CA ALA A 634 -0.06 -21.96 -3.19
C ALA A 634 -0.64 -20.81 -2.32
N ILE A 635 -0.55 -20.94 -1.00
CA ILE A 635 -0.87 -19.87 -0.04
C ILE A 635 0.33 -18.93 0.06
N ASP A 636 0.15 -17.66 -0.30
CA ASP A 636 1.22 -16.67 -0.29
C ASP A 636 1.22 -15.82 0.97
N MET A 637 2.41 -15.65 1.55
CA MET A 637 2.74 -14.63 2.54
C MET A 637 3.63 -13.58 1.89
N SER A 638 3.09 -12.38 1.72
CA SER A 638 3.78 -11.33 0.99
C SER A 638 4.71 -10.52 1.90
N PRO A 639 5.99 -10.33 1.50
CA PRO A 639 6.81 -9.20 1.92
C PRO A 639 6.05 -7.88 1.80
N VAL A 640 6.09 -7.05 2.85
CA VAL A 640 5.31 -5.81 2.89
C VAL A 640 5.95 -4.73 3.77
N GLN A 641 5.92 -3.49 3.26
CA GLN A 641 5.98 -2.26 4.05
C GLN A 641 4.52 -1.96 4.51
N PRO A 642 4.17 -2.14 5.80
CA PRO A 642 2.77 -2.04 6.27
C PRO A 642 2.13 -0.64 6.22
N HIS A 643 2.95 0.40 6.10
CA HIS A 643 2.61 1.82 6.21
C HIS A 643 2.02 2.16 7.59
N THR A 644 2.65 1.62 8.63
CA THR A 644 2.30 1.85 10.04
C THR A 644 3.54 2.21 10.84
N THR A 645 4.45 2.95 10.23
CA THR A 645 5.72 3.36 10.82
C THR A 645 5.46 4.30 11.98
N THR A 646 6.09 4.06 13.13
CA THR A 646 5.96 4.95 14.28
C THR A 646 7.32 5.36 14.82
N LYS A 647 7.31 6.38 15.70
CA LYS A 647 8.50 6.83 16.42
C LYS A 647 9.09 5.72 17.31
N ASN A 648 8.24 4.85 17.86
CA ASN A 648 8.67 3.79 18.75
C ASN A 648 8.80 2.48 17.96
N ALA A 649 10.05 2.02 17.81
CA ALA A 649 10.31 0.71 17.26
C ALA A 649 9.69 -0.44 18.11
N ARG A 650 9.54 -1.60 17.49
CA ARG A 650 9.15 -2.84 18.16
C ARG A 650 10.12 -3.24 19.28
N THR A 651 9.64 -4.07 20.19
CA THR A 651 10.46 -4.60 21.29
C THR A 651 11.52 -5.57 20.77
N CYS A 652 12.54 -5.91 21.57
CA CYS A 652 13.48 -6.94 21.14
C CYS A 652 12.78 -8.32 21.15
N GLU A 653 11.90 -8.50 22.12
CA GLU A 653 11.13 -9.70 22.40
C GLU A 653 10.16 -10.04 21.27
N SER A 654 9.56 -9.03 20.62
CA SER A 654 8.67 -9.24 19.47
C SER A 654 9.31 -10.01 18.32
N CYS A 655 10.64 -9.93 18.18
CA CYS A 655 11.39 -10.57 17.11
C CYS A 655 12.16 -11.78 17.62
N HIS A 656 12.85 -11.64 18.76
CA HIS A 656 13.78 -12.65 19.28
C HIS A 656 13.10 -13.70 20.18
N ALA A 657 11.95 -13.39 20.77
CA ALA A 657 11.22 -14.28 21.69
C ALA A 657 9.82 -14.64 21.16
N SER A 658 9.62 -14.57 19.84
CA SER A 658 8.31 -14.78 19.19
C SER A 658 8.38 -15.90 18.16
N ALA A 659 7.64 -16.98 18.39
CA ALA A 659 7.48 -18.08 17.43
C ALA A 659 6.89 -17.58 16.10
N LYS A 660 5.91 -16.67 16.19
CA LYS A 660 5.29 -16.02 15.03
C LYS A 660 6.32 -15.25 14.20
N ALA A 661 7.21 -14.48 14.84
CA ALA A 661 8.24 -13.72 14.13
C ALA A 661 9.21 -14.65 13.37
N LEU A 662 9.46 -15.85 13.89
CA LEU A 662 10.32 -16.87 13.26
C LEU A 662 9.64 -17.67 12.14
N GLY A 663 8.35 -17.43 11.87
CA GLY A 663 7.63 -18.15 10.84
C GLY A 663 6.84 -19.38 11.32
N LEU A 664 6.89 -19.68 12.62
CA LEU A 664 6.29 -20.89 13.21
C LEU A 664 4.78 -20.76 13.51
N GLY A 665 4.17 -19.65 13.09
CA GLY A 665 2.75 -19.35 13.30
C GLY A 665 2.40 -18.91 14.73
N ILE A 666 1.10 -18.70 14.96
CA ILE A 666 0.54 -18.22 16.25
C ILE A 666 0.05 -19.34 17.18
N GLY A 667 0.22 -20.60 16.80
CA GLY A 667 -0.48 -21.73 17.41
C GLY A 667 -1.92 -21.79 16.88
N GLY A 668 -2.20 -22.78 16.03
CA GLY A 668 -3.47 -22.92 15.34
C GLY A 668 -4.57 -23.62 16.14
N PRO A 669 -5.81 -23.61 15.62
CA PRO A 669 -6.86 -24.50 16.08
C PRO A 669 -6.51 -25.96 15.77
N ARG A 670 -7.43 -26.88 16.08
CA ARG A 670 -7.34 -28.29 15.61
C ARG A 670 -7.14 -28.34 14.08
N PRO A 671 -6.58 -29.43 13.54
CA PRO A 671 -6.31 -29.57 12.10
C PRO A 671 -7.50 -29.17 11.22
N TRP A 672 -7.20 -28.38 10.17
CA TRP A 672 -8.18 -27.80 9.24
C TRP A 672 -8.62 -28.81 8.16
N ASP A 673 -7.81 -29.81 7.88
CA ASP A 673 -8.01 -30.89 6.93
C ASP A 673 -8.91 -32.03 7.46
N GLU A 674 -9.48 -31.87 8.65
CA GLU A 674 -10.39 -32.84 9.27
C GLU A 674 -11.82 -32.31 9.37
N GLN A 675 -12.79 -33.11 8.89
CA GLN A 675 -14.21 -32.85 9.11
C GLN A 675 -14.53 -32.82 10.62
N ARG A 676 -15.31 -31.83 11.05
CA ARG A 676 -15.73 -31.69 12.45
C ARG A 676 -17.26 -31.74 12.57
N THR A 677 -17.73 -32.66 13.40
CA THR A 677 -19.14 -32.74 13.80
C THR A 677 -19.28 -32.24 15.24
N VAL A 678 -20.17 -31.27 15.47
CA VAL A 678 -20.48 -30.72 16.79
C VAL A 678 -21.92 -31.04 17.11
N ASP A 679 -22.12 -31.92 18.09
CA ASP A 679 -23.43 -32.38 18.50
C ASP A 679 -23.39 -32.90 19.94
N LEU A 680 -24.53 -33.34 20.49
CA LEU A 680 -24.60 -33.93 21.82
C LEU A 680 -23.75 -35.22 21.87
N GLN A 681 -22.68 -35.18 22.67
CA GLN A 681 -21.73 -36.29 22.82
C GLN A 681 -21.79 -36.88 24.24
N ALA A 682 -21.55 -38.19 24.35
CA ALA A 682 -21.16 -38.80 25.62
C ALA A 682 -19.75 -38.33 26.03
N ILE A 683 -19.37 -38.58 27.30
CA ILE A 683 -18.05 -38.18 27.83
C ILE A 683 -16.88 -38.81 27.03
N ASP A 684 -17.11 -39.95 26.39
CA ASP A 684 -16.13 -40.63 25.53
C ASP A 684 -16.05 -40.08 24.09
N GLY A 685 -16.83 -39.04 23.76
CA GLY A 685 -16.86 -38.41 22.45
C GLY A 685 -17.86 -39.03 21.47
N THR A 686 -18.59 -40.08 21.85
CA THR A 686 -19.61 -40.69 20.98
C THR A 686 -20.77 -39.73 20.75
N ILE A 687 -21.05 -39.40 19.48
CA ILE A 687 -22.23 -38.61 19.09
C ILE A 687 -23.50 -39.43 19.37
N LEU A 688 -24.39 -38.90 20.23
CA LEU A 688 -25.61 -39.59 20.66
C LEU A 688 -26.76 -39.48 19.64
N PRO A 689 -27.00 -38.33 18.99
CA PRO A 689 -28.03 -38.24 17.97
C PRO A 689 -27.68 -39.07 16.73
N ARG A 690 -28.68 -39.82 16.23
CA ARG A 690 -28.55 -40.54 14.94
C ARG A 690 -28.69 -39.62 13.72
N GLN A 691 -29.30 -38.46 13.92
CA GLN A 691 -29.46 -37.41 12.92
C GLN A 691 -28.49 -36.28 13.29
N SER A 692 -27.25 -36.44 12.86
CA SER A 692 -26.19 -35.45 13.05
C SER A 692 -25.61 -35.09 11.69
N GLN A 693 -25.08 -33.88 11.54
CA GLN A 693 -24.50 -33.37 10.31
C GLN A 693 -23.14 -32.73 10.60
N PRO A 694 -22.19 -32.74 9.64
CA PRO A 694 -20.94 -32.02 9.80
C PRO A 694 -21.21 -30.54 10.09
N GLN A 695 -20.44 -29.97 11.01
CA GLN A 695 -20.47 -28.53 11.29
C GLN A 695 -19.43 -27.78 10.46
N MET A 696 -18.30 -28.42 10.19
CA MET A 696 -17.20 -27.88 9.37
C MET A 696 -16.66 -29.00 8.48
N GLU A 697 -16.60 -28.71 7.18
CA GLU A 697 -15.94 -29.56 6.19
C GLU A 697 -14.42 -29.31 6.21
N PRO A 698 -13.60 -30.30 5.82
CA PRO A 698 -12.15 -30.14 5.76
C PRO A 698 -11.74 -29.10 4.71
N VAL A 699 -10.62 -28.43 4.97
CA VAL A 699 -9.86 -27.66 3.98
C VAL A 699 -8.75 -28.57 3.47
N GLU A 700 -8.90 -29.06 2.25
CA GLU A 700 -7.98 -30.03 1.67
C GLU A 700 -6.55 -29.45 1.62
N ASN A 701 -5.56 -30.29 1.94
CA ASN A 701 -4.13 -29.98 1.98
C ASN A 701 -3.64 -29.08 3.13
N LEU A 702 -4.52 -28.48 3.95
CA LEU A 702 -4.12 -27.58 5.03
C LEU A 702 -3.92 -28.31 6.37
N THR A 703 -2.72 -28.87 6.56
CA THR A 703 -2.36 -29.64 7.77
C THR A 703 -1.82 -28.78 8.93
N HIS A 704 -1.60 -27.48 8.68
CA HIS A 704 -1.04 -26.52 9.63
C HIS A 704 -1.89 -25.25 9.70
N ASP A 705 -1.55 -24.35 10.63
CA ASP A 705 -2.25 -23.06 10.72
C ASP A 705 -1.92 -22.16 9.52
N TRP A 706 -2.87 -21.33 9.11
CA TRP A 706 -2.73 -20.34 8.03
C TRP A 706 -1.54 -19.37 8.24
N SER A 707 -1.13 -19.15 9.49
CA SER A 707 -0.02 -18.27 9.84
C SER A 707 1.36 -18.94 9.86
N GLN A 708 1.43 -20.26 9.73
CA GLN A 708 2.69 -20.99 9.75
C GLN A 708 3.26 -21.10 8.32
N ILE A 709 4.48 -20.62 8.13
CA ILE A 709 5.18 -20.64 6.83
C ILE A 709 6.41 -21.53 6.81
N VAL A 710 6.87 -21.97 7.98
CA VAL A 710 8.06 -22.81 8.14
C VAL A 710 7.89 -23.68 9.39
N ASP A 711 8.47 -24.87 9.38
CA ASP A 711 8.56 -25.74 10.56
C ASP A 711 9.79 -25.43 11.43
N ALA A 712 9.96 -26.22 12.50
CA ALA A 712 11.07 -26.06 13.43
C ALA A 712 12.42 -26.55 12.86
N GLU A 713 12.37 -27.36 11.80
CA GLU A 713 13.49 -27.90 11.05
C GLU A 713 13.96 -26.95 9.95
N GLY A 714 13.19 -25.91 9.65
CA GLY A 714 13.49 -24.90 8.64
C GLY A 714 12.93 -25.22 7.24
N ASN A 715 12.02 -26.18 7.11
CA ASN A 715 11.35 -26.49 5.86
C ASN A 715 10.18 -25.52 5.66
N GLN A 716 10.13 -24.88 4.49
CA GLN A 716 9.06 -23.96 4.14
C GLN A 716 7.74 -24.74 3.94
N LEU A 717 6.63 -24.19 4.43
CA LEU A 717 5.28 -24.78 4.43
C LEU A 717 4.26 -23.94 3.65
N ALA A 718 4.66 -22.76 3.20
CA ALA A 718 3.82 -21.86 2.41
C ALA A 718 4.70 -21.02 1.48
N THR A 719 4.12 -20.48 0.41
CA THR A 719 4.86 -19.53 -0.44
C THR A 719 5.14 -18.26 0.36
N VAL A 720 6.36 -17.72 0.23
CA VAL A 720 6.72 -16.42 0.81
C VAL A 720 7.22 -15.51 -0.29
N GLY A 721 6.32 -14.73 -0.88
CA GLY A 721 6.64 -13.75 -1.90
C GLY A 721 7.06 -14.39 -3.23
N HIS A 722 6.09 -14.88 -3.99
CA HIS A 722 6.28 -15.52 -5.29
C HIS A 722 6.80 -14.61 -6.43
N HIS A 723 7.11 -13.34 -6.16
CA HIS A 723 7.54 -12.39 -7.20
C HIS A 723 9.06 -12.37 -7.42
N PHE A 724 9.86 -12.47 -6.36
CA PHE A 724 11.31 -12.27 -6.41
C PHE A 724 12.05 -13.48 -5.84
N GLN A 725 13.19 -13.83 -6.44
CA GLN A 725 13.89 -15.09 -6.17
C GLN A 725 14.39 -15.21 -4.72
N LEU A 726 14.77 -14.09 -4.10
CA LEU A 726 15.29 -14.07 -2.73
C LEU A 726 14.21 -14.18 -1.66
N SER A 727 12.93 -13.96 -2.01
CA SER A 727 11.85 -14.01 -1.04
C SER A 727 11.71 -15.43 -0.47
N ARG A 728 11.64 -15.53 0.86
CA ARG A 728 11.53 -16.81 1.58
C ARG A 728 11.24 -16.67 3.06
N ALA A 729 10.79 -17.77 3.66
CA ALA A 729 10.86 -17.96 5.10
C ALA A 729 12.32 -18.04 5.60
N PHE A 730 12.51 -17.89 6.91
CA PHE A 730 13.82 -18.14 7.53
C PHE A 730 14.19 -19.61 7.43
N ASN A 731 15.47 -19.87 7.15
CA ASN A 731 16.02 -21.21 7.28
C ASN A 731 16.35 -21.53 8.75
N ARG A 732 16.70 -22.78 9.02
CA ARG A 732 17.01 -23.25 10.38
C ARG A 732 18.14 -22.47 11.07
N GLU A 733 19.20 -22.15 10.34
CA GLU A 733 20.34 -21.42 10.89
C GLU A 733 19.95 -20.01 11.31
N GLU A 734 19.13 -19.33 10.50
CA GLU A 734 18.57 -18.01 10.81
C GLU A 734 17.65 -18.07 12.02
N GLN A 735 16.72 -19.04 12.08
CA GLN A 735 15.84 -19.23 13.23
C GLN A 735 16.65 -19.38 14.54
N LEU A 736 17.72 -20.18 14.52
CA LEU A 736 18.60 -20.41 15.68
C LEU A 736 19.42 -19.18 16.08
N ARG A 737 19.76 -18.29 15.14
CA ARG A 737 20.50 -17.05 15.39
C ARG A 737 19.59 -15.93 15.91
N ILE A 738 18.35 -15.89 15.42
CA ILE A 738 17.34 -14.90 15.79
C ILE A 738 16.72 -15.25 17.14
N SER A 739 16.40 -16.51 17.40
CA SER A 739 15.78 -16.92 18.67
C SER A 739 16.69 -16.62 19.86
N ARG A 740 16.24 -15.71 20.74
CA ARG A 740 16.90 -15.34 22.00
C ARG A 740 15.83 -15.08 23.06
N GLU A 741 15.67 -16.02 23.99
CA GLU A 741 14.79 -15.85 25.15
C GLU A 741 15.61 -15.33 26.34
N GLY A 742 15.48 -14.07 26.75
CA GLY A 742 16.22 -13.56 27.92
C GLY A 742 16.45 -12.04 28.03
N THR A 743 17.23 -11.64 29.03
CA THR A 743 17.50 -10.23 29.45
C THR A 743 18.47 -9.50 28.51
N CYS A 744 18.03 -9.23 27.27
CA CYS A 744 18.88 -8.68 26.20
C CYS A 744 19.47 -7.30 26.54
N LEU A 745 18.62 -6.35 26.99
CA LEU A 745 19.06 -4.97 27.26
C LEU A 745 20.02 -4.88 28.46
N SER A 746 19.82 -5.70 29.49
CA SER A 746 20.61 -5.65 30.73
C SER A 746 22.10 -5.93 30.51
N CYS A 747 22.44 -6.81 29.56
CA CYS A 747 23.82 -7.12 29.22
C CYS A 747 24.37 -6.22 28.11
N HIS A 748 23.54 -5.89 27.09
CA HIS A 748 24.01 -5.17 25.92
C HIS A 748 24.08 -3.64 26.08
N ARG A 749 23.45 -3.05 27.10
CA ARG A 749 23.50 -1.60 27.32
C ARG A 749 24.90 -1.04 27.61
N GLU A 750 25.79 -1.84 28.20
CA GLU A 750 27.14 -1.41 28.60
C GLU A 750 28.20 -1.64 27.50
N ILE A 751 27.86 -2.46 26.49
CA ILE A 751 28.74 -2.78 25.35
C ILE A 751 29.07 -1.54 24.50
N PRO A 752 28.11 -0.68 24.09
CA PRO A 752 28.41 0.49 23.27
C PRO A 752 29.26 1.56 23.99
N TYR A 753 29.28 1.59 25.33
CA TYR A 753 29.96 2.63 26.11
C TYR A 753 31.36 2.22 26.61
N GLN A 754 31.93 1.14 26.06
CA GLN A 754 33.36 0.84 26.16
C GLN A 754 33.92 0.71 27.59
N SER A 755 33.22 0.00 28.48
CA SER A 755 33.89 -0.49 29.69
C SER A 755 35.14 -1.29 29.29
N THR A 756 36.32 -0.94 29.81
CA THR A 756 37.59 -1.61 29.47
C THR A 756 37.50 -3.12 29.67
N ALA A 757 36.79 -3.56 30.71
CA ALA A 757 36.58 -4.98 31.00
C ALA A 757 35.68 -5.66 29.95
N VAL A 758 34.60 -4.99 29.53
CA VAL A 758 33.66 -5.52 28.52
C VAL A 758 34.33 -5.56 27.15
N ASN A 759 35.07 -4.52 26.77
CA ASN A 759 35.84 -4.48 25.52
C ASN A 759 36.90 -5.59 25.47
N LEU A 760 37.64 -5.80 26.56
CA LEU A 760 38.61 -6.89 26.63
C LEU A 760 37.93 -8.26 26.48
N LEU A 761 36.80 -8.48 27.15
CA LEU A 761 35.99 -9.70 27.01
C LEU A 761 35.51 -9.92 25.58
N HIS A 762 34.97 -8.88 24.93
CA HIS A 762 34.49 -8.97 23.55
C HIS A 762 35.63 -9.21 22.56
N HIS A 763 36.76 -8.53 22.76
CA HIS A 763 37.95 -8.72 21.94
C HIS A 763 38.50 -10.14 22.09
N VAL A 764 38.67 -10.62 23.33
CA VAL A 764 39.10 -12.00 23.59
C VAL A 764 38.13 -12.99 22.94
N ALA A 765 36.82 -12.86 23.17
CA ALA A 765 35.81 -13.73 22.58
C ALA A 765 35.83 -13.73 21.03
N LYS A 766 36.03 -12.56 20.41
CA LYS A 766 36.14 -12.42 18.95
C LYS A 766 37.35 -13.17 18.40
N TYR A 767 38.53 -12.99 18.99
CA TYR A 767 39.77 -13.60 18.50
C TYR A 767 39.93 -15.07 18.92
N THR A 768 39.22 -15.54 19.95
CA THR A 768 39.17 -16.95 20.34
C THR A 768 38.02 -17.72 19.69
N GLY A 769 37.15 -17.05 18.92
CA GLY A 769 35.97 -17.67 18.31
C GLY A 769 34.88 -18.08 19.32
N GLN A 770 34.88 -17.52 20.52
CA GLN A 770 33.93 -17.82 21.60
C GLN A 770 32.74 -16.86 21.66
N LEU A 771 32.50 -16.07 20.60
CA LEU A 771 31.29 -15.27 20.51
C LEU A 771 30.07 -16.20 20.36
N PRO A 772 29.07 -16.11 21.25
CA PRO A 772 27.88 -16.96 21.18
C PRO A 772 27.05 -16.62 19.94
N LYS A 773 26.78 -17.63 19.11
CA LYS A 773 26.02 -17.58 17.86
C LYS A 773 24.60 -18.14 18.03
N HIS A 774 24.42 -19.07 18.97
CA HIS A 774 23.16 -19.77 19.22
C HIS A 774 22.61 -19.46 20.62
N ARG A 775 21.31 -19.72 20.82
CA ARG A 775 20.63 -19.55 22.12
C ARG A 775 21.37 -20.25 23.26
N ASP A 776 21.68 -21.54 23.12
CA ASP A 776 22.29 -22.33 24.18
C ASP A 776 23.68 -21.79 24.60
N GLU A 777 24.41 -21.20 23.66
CA GLU A 777 25.70 -20.57 23.92
C GLU A 777 25.55 -19.27 24.70
N HIS A 778 24.53 -18.46 24.37
CA HIS A 778 24.16 -17.27 25.13
C HIS A 778 23.68 -17.63 26.54
N ASP A 779 22.77 -18.59 26.67
CA ASP A 779 22.24 -19.06 27.95
C ASP A 779 23.35 -19.61 28.84
N SER A 780 24.28 -20.39 28.26
CA SER A 780 25.49 -20.86 28.95
C SER A 780 26.37 -19.71 29.44
N LEU A 781 26.56 -18.68 28.60
CA LEU A 781 27.37 -17.51 28.96
C LEU A 781 26.74 -16.72 30.12
N VAL A 782 25.43 -16.43 30.03
CA VAL A 782 24.69 -15.72 31.09
C VAL A 782 24.72 -16.53 32.38
N HIS A 783 24.50 -17.84 32.30
CA HIS A 783 24.57 -18.74 33.44
C HIS A 783 25.97 -18.71 34.11
N LYS A 784 27.04 -18.78 33.31
CA LYS A 784 28.43 -18.69 33.81
C LYS A 784 28.71 -17.35 34.47
N ILE A 785 28.28 -16.24 33.87
CA ILE A 785 28.45 -14.88 34.43
C ILE A 785 27.70 -14.77 35.76
N LEU A 786 26.48 -15.27 35.83
CA LEU A 786 25.67 -15.26 37.05
C LEU A 786 26.35 -16.07 38.17
N LEU A 787 26.85 -17.27 37.86
CA LEU A 787 27.60 -18.09 38.82
C LEU A 787 28.90 -17.42 39.27
N LEU A 788 29.68 -16.85 38.35
CA LEU A 788 30.93 -16.15 38.67
C LEU A 788 30.69 -14.92 39.53
N SER A 789 29.65 -14.14 39.21
CA SER A 789 29.25 -12.97 40.00
C SER A 789 28.79 -13.38 41.40
N ALA A 790 27.94 -14.41 41.51
CA ALA A 790 27.49 -14.94 42.79
C ALA A 790 28.66 -15.44 43.65
N TRP A 791 29.55 -16.26 43.09
CA TRP A 791 30.74 -16.72 43.81
C TRP A 791 31.71 -15.58 44.16
N GLY A 792 31.89 -14.60 43.27
CA GLY A 792 32.70 -13.41 43.55
C GLY A 792 32.16 -12.61 44.73
N GLN A 793 30.84 -12.43 44.82
CA GLN A 793 30.20 -11.77 45.96
C GLN A 793 30.37 -12.57 47.26
N VAL A 794 30.15 -13.88 47.22
CA VAL A 794 30.33 -14.77 48.39
C VAL A 794 31.79 -14.78 48.87
N LEU A 795 32.74 -14.96 47.95
CA LEU A 795 34.17 -14.95 48.28
C LEU A 795 34.62 -13.58 48.77
N GLY A 796 34.09 -12.48 48.20
CA GLY A 796 34.36 -11.13 48.68
C GLY A 796 33.94 -10.94 50.14
N VAL A 797 32.73 -11.36 50.50
CA VAL A 797 32.23 -11.33 51.88
C VAL A 797 33.08 -12.21 52.79
N LEU A 798 33.38 -13.45 52.39
CA LEU A 798 34.24 -14.35 53.17
C LEU A 798 35.64 -13.78 53.38
N THR A 799 36.22 -13.14 52.36
CA THR A 799 37.54 -12.51 52.46
C THR A 799 37.52 -11.35 53.45
N VAL A 800 36.49 -10.51 53.43
CA VAL A 800 36.31 -9.43 54.41
C VAL A 800 36.13 -9.98 55.82
N VAL A 801 35.29 -11.01 56.00
CA VAL A 801 35.10 -11.68 57.31
C VAL A 801 36.41 -12.27 57.83
N CYS A 802 37.16 -12.98 56.98
CA CYS A 802 38.47 -13.53 57.32
C CYS A 802 39.52 -12.45 57.59
N ALA A 803 39.52 -11.35 56.85
CA ALA A 803 40.45 -10.23 57.06
C ALA A 803 40.14 -9.47 58.36
N VAL A 804 38.86 -9.24 58.66
CA VAL A 804 38.43 -8.61 59.92
C VAL A 804 38.67 -9.54 61.11
N GLY A 805 38.32 -10.82 60.98
CA GLY A 805 38.56 -11.84 62.02
C GLY A 805 40.05 -12.08 62.26
N GLY A 806 40.84 -12.20 61.20
CA GLY A 806 42.30 -12.34 61.25
C GLY A 806 42.98 -11.08 61.78
N GLY A 807 42.52 -9.90 61.37
CA GLY A 807 42.99 -8.61 61.89
C GLY A 807 42.67 -8.44 63.38
N ALA A 808 41.46 -8.81 63.82
CA ALA A 808 41.07 -8.79 65.23
C ALA A 808 41.85 -9.81 66.07
N TYR A 809 42.10 -11.00 65.53
CA TYR A 809 42.95 -12.02 66.16
C TYR A 809 44.39 -11.54 66.30
N TRP A 810 44.96 -10.97 65.23
CA TRP A 810 46.33 -10.44 65.23
C TRP A 810 46.48 -9.25 66.17
N TRP A 811 45.48 -8.36 66.20
CA TRP A 811 45.43 -7.24 67.15
C TRP A 811 45.34 -7.70 68.61
N ARG A 812 44.51 -8.71 68.91
CA ARG A 812 44.44 -9.35 70.24
C ARG A 812 45.77 -9.99 70.63
N ARG A 813 46.45 -10.69 69.72
CA ARG A 813 47.78 -11.27 69.99
C ARG A 813 48.83 -10.21 70.27
N ARG A 814 48.84 -9.09 69.54
CA ARG A 814 49.76 -7.97 69.81
C ARG A 814 49.52 -7.32 71.17
N ARG A 815 48.27 -7.18 71.61
CA ARG A 815 47.93 -6.67 72.95
C ARG A 815 48.26 -7.64 74.10
N ALA A 816 48.37 -8.94 73.83
CA ALA A 816 48.74 -9.93 74.84
C ALA A 816 50.26 -10.14 74.95
N ALA A 817 51.04 -9.58 74.02
CA ALA A 817 52.50 -9.73 73.94
C ALA A 817 53.29 -8.46 74.29
N GLY A 818 52.60 -7.37 74.64
CA GLY A 818 53.17 -6.17 75.27
C GLY A 818 52.41 -5.90 76.56
#